data_AF-A0A059CQS8-F1
#
_entry.id   AF-A0A059CQS8-F1
#
_cell.length_a   1.000
_cell.length_b   1.000
_cell.length_c   1.000
_cell.angle_alpha   90.00
_cell.angle_beta   90.00
_cell.angle_gamma   90.00
#
_symmetry.space_group_name_H-M   'P 1'
#
loop_
_entity.id
_entity.type
_entity.pdbx_description
1 polymer ?
#
loop_
_entity_poly.entity_id
_entity_poly.type
_entity_poly.pdbx_seq_one_letter_code
_entity_poly.pdbx_strand_id
1 'polypeptide(L)'
;MMLSSHLASPPPPLSLRSPDAHPLLCTETPSRLLQRRRRRRDLERTGLALTVRARAGGAAPGEVETAMVERPRPSSFQVSRVRPTPLGATACVGGVNFSVYSSSAASATLCLISLADLNESRVTEEISLDPMINRTGDVWHVFLKGDFTDVLYGYKFDGKYSPEEGHRYDASHILLDPYAKFDWEGDLPLKYHPKDLIIYEMHVRGFTRHDSSKTDFPGTYRGVVEKLDHLKELGINCIELMPCHEFNELEYFSYNTVLGDYKMNFWGYSTINYFSPMVRYSSAGLSSCGQDAINEFKTLIKEAHKRGIEVLLDVVFNHTAEGNENGPVLSFRGIDNSVYYMLAPKGEFYNYSGCGNTLNCNHPAVRQFIVDCLRYWATEMHVDGFRFDLASILTRSSSLWDAANVFGKPIEGDLLTTGTPLSSPPLIDMISNDPILRGVKLIAEAWDTGGLYQVGTFPHWGIWSEWNGKYRDVVRQFIKGTDGFSGAFAESLCGSPNLYQEGGRRPWNSVNFVCAHDGFTLADLVSYNDKHNLVNGEDNNDGESHNNSWNCGQEGEFAGISVKRLRKRQMRNFFVCLMVSQGIPMLYMGDEYGHTKGGNNNSYCHDNYINYFRWDKKEESSSDFYRFCSLMTKFRHECESLGLSDFPTAERLQWHGHLPGKPDWSENSRFVAYTMVDSVRGEIYIAFNASHLPVTVVLPERPGYRWEPLVDTSKPAPFDFLSSDLPERDVAVKQYAQFLDSNLYPMLSYSSIILSLSPDTSG
;
A
#
# COMPACT_ATOMS: atom_id res chain seq x y z
N MET A 1 63.99 3.81 -17.85
CA MET A 1 63.67 3.43 -19.24
C MET A 1 62.17 3.68 -19.39
N MET A 2 61.64 4.72 -20.07
CA MET A 2 62.13 5.53 -21.21
C MET A 2 62.42 4.69 -22.47
N LEU A 3 61.97 5.02 -23.69
CA LEU A 3 61.02 6.07 -24.21
C LEU A 3 59.93 5.37 -25.07
N SER A 4 59.10 5.91 -25.98
CA SER A 4 58.71 7.23 -26.61
C SER A 4 57.29 7.01 -27.22
N SER A 5 56.36 7.94 -27.53
CA SER A 5 56.33 9.27 -28.19
C SER A 5 56.78 9.25 -29.68
N HIS A 6 56.21 9.93 -30.69
CA HIS A 6 55.02 10.81 -30.91
C HIS A 6 54.35 10.42 -32.29
N LEU A 7 53.52 11.15 -33.08
CA LEU A 7 52.89 12.50 -33.10
C LEU A 7 51.73 12.51 -34.17
N ALA A 8 50.63 13.27 -33.99
CA ALA A 8 49.70 13.70 -35.06
C ALA A 8 48.88 14.96 -34.65
N SER A 9 48.43 15.78 -35.61
CA SER A 9 47.74 17.08 -35.38
C SER A 9 46.67 17.40 -36.45
N PRO A 10 45.66 18.28 -36.16
CA PRO A 10 44.49 18.56 -37.03
C PRO A 10 44.70 19.70 -38.06
N PRO A 11 43.86 19.81 -39.11
CA PRO A 11 42.87 20.93 -39.23
C PRO A 11 41.64 20.54 -40.13
N PRO A 12 40.84 21.45 -40.77
CA PRO A 12 40.36 22.82 -40.43
C PRO A 12 38.79 22.94 -40.44
N PRO A 13 38.20 24.12 -40.10
CA PRO A 13 36.74 24.37 -40.15
C PRO A 13 36.23 25.10 -41.41
N LEU A 14 34.90 25.20 -41.57
CA LEU A 14 34.21 26.05 -42.56
C LEU A 14 32.96 26.72 -41.96
N SER A 15 32.54 27.87 -42.50
CA SER A 15 31.45 28.70 -41.94
C SER A 15 30.69 29.53 -42.98
N LEU A 16 29.51 30.03 -42.57
CA LEU A 16 28.68 31.08 -43.19
C LEU A 16 28.00 30.80 -44.54
N ARG A 17 26.65 30.83 -44.53
CA ARG A 17 25.85 31.87 -45.20
C ARG A 17 24.35 31.84 -44.81
N SER A 18 23.82 33.00 -44.45
CA SER A 18 22.40 33.39 -44.53
C SER A 18 22.26 34.39 -45.71
N PRO A 19 21.07 34.82 -46.19
CA PRO A 19 19.92 35.37 -45.44
C PRO A 19 18.57 34.68 -45.85
N ASP A 20 17.33 35.20 -45.75
CA ASP A 20 16.81 36.54 -45.43
C ASP A 20 15.32 36.53 -44.97
N ALA A 21 14.82 37.71 -44.58
CA ALA A 21 13.44 38.24 -44.71
C ALA A 21 12.21 37.47 -44.14
N HIS A 22 11.74 37.97 -42.99
CA HIS A 22 10.31 38.11 -42.61
C HIS A 22 9.60 39.19 -43.48
N PRO A 23 8.30 39.57 -43.29
CA PRO A 23 7.23 39.07 -42.39
C PRO A 23 5.87 38.78 -43.11
N LEU A 24 4.78 38.46 -42.37
CA LEU A 24 3.58 39.35 -42.21
C LEU A 24 2.31 38.67 -41.63
N LEU A 25 1.80 39.30 -40.57
CA LEU A 25 0.39 39.56 -40.18
C LEU A 25 -0.73 38.49 -40.15
N CYS A 26 -1.57 38.66 -39.13
CA CYS A 26 -2.93 38.14 -39.00
C CYS A 26 -3.90 38.68 -40.08
N THR A 27 -5.01 37.98 -40.31
CA THR A 27 -6.33 38.62 -40.56
C THR A 27 -7.49 37.66 -40.24
N GLU A 28 -8.68 38.25 -40.09
CA GLU A 28 -9.87 37.64 -39.49
C GLU A 28 -10.71 36.79 -40.48
N THR A 29 -11.70 36.09 -39.93
CA THR A 29 -12.87 35.58 -40.68
C THR A 29 -13.65 36.72 -41.36
N PRO A 30 -14.50 36.47 -42.38
CA PRO A 30 -15.92 36.40 -42.01
C PRO A 30 -16.88 35.57 -42.90
N SER A 31 -18.01 35.22 -42.27
CA SER A 31 -19.38 35.16 -42.85
C SER A 31 -19.83 33.98 -43.74
N ARG A 32 -21.04 33.49 -43.42
CA ARG A 32 -22.15 33.39 -44.38
C ARG A 32 -23.52 33.50 -43.68
N LEU A 33 -24.12 34.68 -43.78
CA LEU A 33 -25.53 34.92 -43.45
C LEU A 33 -26.45 34.27 -44.50
N LEU A 34 -27.58 33.71 -44.07
CA LEU A 34 -28.74 33.54 -44.94
C LEU A 34 -30.04 33.83 -44.17
N GLN A 35 -30.76 34.85 -44.63
CA GLN A 35 -31.99 35.35 -44.00
C GLN A 35 -33.22 34.56 -44.45
N ARG A 36 -34.17 34.33 -43.54
CA ARG A 36 -35.61 34.30 -43.90
C ARG A 36 -36.44 35.13 -42.92
N ARG A 37 -37.42 35.86 -43.46
CA ARG A 37 -38.20 36.89 -42.75
C ARG A 37 -39.57 36.36 -42.28
N ARG A 38 -39.94 36.80 -41.06
CA ARG A 38 -41.30 37.18 -40.60
C ARG A 38 -42.50 36.27 -40.94
N ARG A 39 -43.24 35.90 -39.88
CA ARG A 39 -44.64 36.35 -39.71
C ARG A 39 -44.87 36.78 -38.25
N ARG A 40 -45.61 37.88 -38.05
CA ARG A 40 -46.27 38.22 -36.78
C ARG A 40 -47.66 37.57 -36.77
N ARG A 41 -48.17 37.26 -35.58
CA ARG A 41 -49.49 37.70 -35.11
C ARG A 41 -49.42 37.92 -33.61
N ASP A 42 -50.23 38.85 -33.14
CA ASP A 42 -50.18 39.43 -31.81
C ASP A 42 -51.31 38.83 -30.93
N LEU A 43 -51.15 38.91 -29.60
CA LEU A 43 -52.27 38.97 -28.67
C LEU A 43 -51.92 39.94 -27.53
N GLU A 44 -52.90 40.67 -27.01
CA GLU A 44 -52.67 41.85 -26.16
C GLU A 44 -52.79 41.59 -24.66
N ARG A 45 -52.10 42.46 -23.89
CA ARG A 45 -52.53 43.10 -22.62
C ARG A 45 -53.16 42.22 -21.53
N THR A 46 -52.67 42.33 -20.30
CA THR A 46 -52.94 43.54 -19.49
C THR A 46 -51.86 43.80 -18.44
N GLY A 47 -51.81 45.02 -17.91
CA GLY A 47 -50.91 45.41 -16.84
C GLY A 47 -51.57 46.40 -15.89
N LEU A 48 -51.03 46.52 -14.68
CA LEU A 48 -51.50 47.42 -13.64
C LEU A 48 -50.29 48.11 -13.01
N ALA A 49 -50.07 49.37 -13.40
CA ALA A 49 -49.12 50.26 -12.74
C ALA A 49 -49.84 51.02 -11.62
N LEU A 50 -49.15 51.25 -10.50
CA LEU A 50 -49.70 51.96 -9.34
C LEU A 50 -48.81 53.16 -9.01
N THR A 51 -49.26 54.34 -9.42
CA THR A 51 -48.48 55.59 -9.35
C THR A 51 -48.77 56.33 -8.05
N VAL A 52 -47.73 56.64 -7.27
CA VAL A 52 -47.81 57.57 -6.14
C VAL A 52 -47.02 58.84 -6.47
N ARG A 53 -47.65 60.01 -6.32
CA ARG A 53 -46.99 61.33 -6.43
C ARG A 53 -47.03 62.03 -5.07
N ALA A 54 -45.87 62.49 -4.60
CA ALA A 54 -45.77 63.57 -3.62
C ALA A 54 -45.34 64.87 -4.32
N ARG A 55 -45.65 66.03 -3.73
CA ARG A 55 -45.28 67.34 -4.29
C ARG A 55 -43.86 67.73 -3.88
N ALA A 56 -43.11 68.35 -4.80
CA ALA A 56 -41.82 68.96 -4.53
C ALA A 56 -41.96 70.38 -3.93
N GLY A 57 -40.90 70.86 -3.30
CA GLY A 57 -40.75 72.26 -2.90
C GLY A 57 -39.32 72.62 -2.55
N GLY A 58 -38.66 73.42 -3.40
CA GLY A 58 -37.43 74.16 -3.05
C GLY A 58 -36.10 73.67 -3.64
N ALA A 59 -35.67 74.35 -4.70
CA ALA A 59 -34.26 74.63 -5.10
C ALA A 59 -33.32 73.53 -5.65
N ALA A 60 -32.49 73.99 -6.61
CA ALA A 60 -31.29 73.39 -7.23
C ALA A 60 -31.45 72.08 -8.05
N PRO A 61 -30.79 71.98 -9.23
CA PRO A 61 -30.71 70.74 -10.01
C PRO A 61 -29.48 69.90 -9.66
N GLY A 62 -29.67 68.58 -9.60
CA GLY A 62 -28.61 67.58 -9.65
C GLY A 62 -29.09 66.40 -10.49
N GLU A 63 -28.19 65.72 -11.19
CA GLU A 63 -28.53 64.56 -12.01
C GLU A 63 -28.88 63.36 -11.10
N VAL A 64 -29.90 62.60 -11.50
CA VAL A 64 -30.37 61.42 -10.73
C VAL A 64 -30.17 60.18 -11.60
N GLU A 65 -29.12 59.42 -11.31
CA GLU A 65 -28.93 58.10 -11.91
C GLU A 65 -30.10 57.19 -11.53
N THR A 66 -30.76 56.62 -12.55
CA THR A 66 -31.88 55.71 -12.36
C THR A 66 -31.37 54.28 -12.28
N ALA A 67 -30.92 53.86 -11.10
CA ALA A 67 -30.48 52.49 -10.86
C ALA A 67 -31.61 51.48 -11.14
N MET A 68 -31.44 50.65 -12.17
CA MET A 68 -32.35 49.53 -12.42
C MET A 68 -32.03 48.39 -11.44
N VAL A 69 -32.88 48.24 -10.42
CA VAL A 69 -32.85 47.05 -9.57
C VAL A 69 -33.44 45.88 -10.36
N GLU A 70 -32.57 45.02 -10.90
CA GLU A 70 -33.01 43.69 -11.35
C GLU A 70 -33.60 42.94 -10.15
N ARG A 71 -34.77 42.33 -10.34
CA ARG A 71 -35.29 41.41 -9.33
C ARG A 71 -34.50 40.11 -9.41
N PRO A 72 -34.07 39.53 -8.28
CA PRO A 72 -33.50 38.19 -8.29
C PRO A 72 -34.49 37.21 -8.92
N ARG A 73 -33.97 36.22 -9.66
CA ARG A 73 -34.78 35.09 -10.14
C ARG A 73 -35.35 34.36 -8.92
N PRO A 74 -36.59 33.86 -8.95
CA PRO A 74 -37.10 33.03 -7.87
C PRO A 74 -36.25 31.77 -7.74
N SER A 75 -35.79 31.45 -6.53
CA SER A 75 -35.01 30.25 -6.26
C SER A 75 -35.80 28.99 -6.58
N SER A 76 -35.13 27.97 -7.11
CA SER A 76 -35.69 26.62 -7.25
C SER A 76 -35.93 25.98 -5.88
N PHE A 77 -35.12 26.36 -4.89
CA PHE A 77 -35.08 25.75 -3.57
C PHE A 77 -35.87 26.56 -2.53
N GLN A 78 -36.63 25.85 -1.68
CA GLN A 78 -37.28 26.46 -0.52
C GLN A 78 -36.41 26.31 0.73
N VAL A 79 -35.98 27.43 1.30
CA VAL A 79 -35.30 27.53 2.59
C VAL A 79 -36.28 27.26 3.73
N SER A 80 -35.88 26.45 4.72
CA SER A 80 -36.61 26.33 6.00
C SER A 80 -35.69 25.94 7.17
N ARG A 81 -36.18 26.19 8.39
CA ARG A 81 -35.40 26.17 9.64
C ARG A 81 -35.32 24.76 10.24
N VAL A 82 -34.15 24.11 10.15
CA VAL A 82 -33.91 22.79 10.74
C VAL A 82 -32.64 22.81 11.63
N ARG A 83 -31.70 21.86 11.54
CA ARG A 83 -30.81 21.50 12.67
C ARG A 83 -29.32 21.81 12.42
N PRO A 84 -28.58 22.23 13.45
CA PRO A 84 -27.11 22.31 13.43
C PRO A 84 -26.41 20.94 13.54
N THR A 85 -27.15 19.83 13.63
CA THR A 85 -26.60 18.48 13.76
C THR A 85 -27.41 17.46 12.94
N PRO A 86 -26.74 16.49 12.27
CA PRO A 86 -25.28 16.34 12.14
C PRO A 86 -24.66 17.45 11.27
N LEU A 87 -23.33 17.55 11.32
CA LEU A 87 -22.55 18.41 10.42
C LEU A 87 -22.40 17.75 9.04
N GLY A 88 -22.09 18.57 8.03
CA GLY A 88 -22.05 18.20 6.62
C GLY A 88 -23.42 18.10 5.95
N ALA A 89 -23.42 18.17 4.62
CA ALA A 89 -24.63 17.89 3.83
C ALA A 89 -25.25 16.54 4.22
N THR A 90 -26.55 16.54 4.50
CA THR A 90 -27.29 15.39 5.00
C THR A 90 -28.62 15.29 4.27
N ALA A 91 -28.77 14.29 3.41
CA ALA A 91 -30.02 14.03 2.69
C ALA A 91 -31.15 13.74 3.68
N CYS A 92 -32.32 14.36 3.43
CA CYS A 92 -33.54 14.22 4.21
C CYS A 92 -34.73 14.06 3.25
N VAL A 93 -35.91 13.74 3.78
CA VAL A 93 -37.12 13.58 2.95
C VAL A 93 -37.48 14.89 2.25
N GLY A 94 -37.22 14.96 0.94
CA GLY A 94 -37.53 16.09 0.07
C GLY A 94 -36.48 17.21 0.03
N GLY A 95 -35.22 16.97 0.41
CA GLY A 95 -34.14 17.96 0.30
C GLY A 95 -32.86 17.60 1.06
N VAL A 96 -31.95 18.56 1.21
CA VAL A 96 -30.67 18.39 1.93
C VAL A 96 -30.53 19.41 3.06
N ASN A 97 -30.09 18.93 4.24
CA ASN A 97 -29.71 19.76 5.39
C ASN A 97 -28.19 19.96 5.35
N PHE A 98 -27.76 21.19 5.13
CA PHE A 98 -26.36 21.61 5.15
C PHE A 98 -26.03 22.18 6.53
N SER A 99 -24.87 21.83 7.12
CA SER A 99 -24.48 22.35 8.44
C SER A 99 -22.98 22.32 8.65
N VAL A 100 -22.39 23.44 9.09
CA VAL A 100 -20.94 23.65 9.16
C VAL A 100 -20.55 24.55 10.35
N TYR A 101 -19.46 24.23 11.03
CA TYR A 101 -18.96 25.00 12.17
C TYR A 101 -18.05 26.16 11.71
N SER A 102 -18.31 27.38 12.19
CA SER A 102 -17.40 28.53 12.05
C SER A 102 -17.77 29.64 13.05
N SER A 103 -17.06 29.68 14.19
CA SER A 103 -17.34 30.61 15.30
C SER A 103 -17.03 32.07 14.98
N SER A 104 -15.88 32.34 14.36
CA SER A 104 -15.39 33.71 14.12
C SER A 104 -15.85 34.32 12.79
N ALA A 105 -16.69 33.62 12.02
CA ALA A 105 -17.30 34.16 10.80
C ALA A 105 -18.40 35.19 11.15
N ALA A 106 -18.43 36.28 10.40
CA ALA A 106 -19.47 37.31 10.44
C ALA A 106 -20.65 36.96 9.52
N SER A 107 -20.38 36.36 8.36
CA SER A 107 -21.42 35.79 7.48
C SER A 107 -20.94 34.50 6.80
N ALA A 108 -21.91 33.73 6.29
CA ALA A 108 -21.68 32.53 5.51
C ALA A 108 -22.67 32.47 4.34
N THR A 109 -22.23 32.00 3.18
CA THR A 109 -23.06 31.78 1.99
C THR A 109 -22.81 30.38 1.46
N LEU A 110 -23.87 29.60 1.31
CA LEU A 110 -23.84 28.29 0.65
C LEU A 110 -23.87 28.48 -0.87
N CYS A 111 -22.84 28.02 -1.55
CA CYS A 111 -22.75 28.01 -3.02
C CYS A 111 -23.18 26.62 -3.53
N LEU A 112 -24.10 26.57 -4.48
CA LEU A 112 -24.50 25.36 -5.21
C LEU A 112 -23.96 25.41 -6.64
N ILE A 113 -23.42 24.29 -7.13
CA ILE A 113 -22.70 24.20 -8.41
C ILE A 113 -23.14 22.94 -9.15
N SER A 114 -23.83 23.10 -10.29
CA SER A 114 -24.16 21.97 -11.17
C SER A 114 -22.90 21.44 -11.88
N LEU A 115 -22.89 20.16 -12.26
CA LEU A 115 -21.78 19.60 -13.06
C LEU A 115 -21.55 20.35 -14.38
N ALA A 116 -22.57 21.00 -14.95
CA ALA A 116 -22.41 21.84 -16.14
C ALA A 116 -21.71 23.17 -15.82
N ASP A 117 -22.10 23.84 -14.73
CA ASP A 117 -21.52 25.12 -14.32
C ASP A 117 -20.09 24.98 -13.77
N LEU A 118 -19.76 23.84 -13.14
CA LEU A 118 -18.42 23.50 -12.68
C LEU A 118 -17.39 23.57 -13.81
N ASN A 119 -17.72 23.01 -14.98
CA ASN A 119 -16.87 23.01 -16.16
C ASN A 119 -16.68 24.42 -16.77
N GLU A 120 -17.58 25.37 -16.46
CA GLU A 120 -17.48 26.78 -16.85
C GLU A 120 -16.92 27.67 -15.71
N SER A 121 -16.44 27.07 -14.60
CA SER A 121 -16.00 27.76 -13.38
C SER A 121 -17.03 28.74 -12.80
N ARG A 122 -18.32 28.41 -12.91
CA ARG A 122 -19.47 29.22 -12.48
C ARG A 122 -20.17 28.60 -11.26
N VAL A 123 -20.69 29.44 -10.37
CA VAL A 123 -21.64 29.03 -9.33
C VAL A 123 -23.06 29.11 -9.87
N THR A 124 -23.89 28.09 -9.65
CA THR A 124 -25.27 28.01 -10.14
C THR A 124 -26.22 28.87 -9.30
N GLU A 125 -26.12 28.77 -7.97
CA GLU A 125 -26.96 29.51 -7.02
C GLU A 125 -26.17 29.82 -5.74
N GLU A 126 -26.30 31.05 -5.21
CA GLU A 126 -25.68 31.45 -3.94
C GLU A 126 -26.76 31.79 -2.91
N ILE A 127 -26.67 31.18 -1.73
CA ILE A 127 -27.69 31.21 -0.69
C ILE A 127 -27.06 31.72 0.61
N SER A 128 -27.18 33.01 0.85
CA SER A 128 -26.68 33.65 2.09
C SER A 128 -27.42 33.14 3.32
N LEU A 129 -26.66 32.85 4.38
CA LEU A 129 -27.18 32.29 5.63
C LEU A 129 -27.42 33.43 6.64
N ASP A 130 -28.68 33.65 6.99
CA ASP A 130 -29.08 34.65 8.00
C ASP A 130 -28.49 34.30 9.39
N PRO A 131 -27.60 35.13 9.99
CA PRO A 131 -26.96 34.82 11.27
C PRO A 131 -27.92 34.67 12.47
N MET A 132 -29.18 35.13 12.35
CA MET A 132 -30.20 35.04 13.39
C MET A 132 -31.13 33.82 13.24
N ILE A 133 -31.16 33.19 12.06
CA ILE A 133 -32.07 32.06 11.74
C ILE A 133 -31.30 30.78 11.41
N ASN A 134 -30.23 30.92 10.62
CA ASN A 134 -29.41 29.87 10.02
C ASN A 134 -28.06 29.68 10.75
N ARG A 135 -28.00 30.08 12.03
CA ARG A 135 -26.87 29.81 12.94
C ARG A 135 -27.41 29.40 14.31
N THR A 136 -26.69 28.54 15.03
CA THR A 136 -27.01 28.12 16.39
C THR A 136 -25.73 27.83 17.14
N GLY A 137 -25.42 28.67 18.14
CA GLY A 137 -24.05 28.78 18.65
C GLY A 137 -23.11 29.17 17.52
N ASP A 138 -22.10 28.34 17.27
CA ASP A 138 -21.09 28.55 16.23
C ASP A 138 -21.28 27.67 15.00
N VAL A 139 -22.41 26.97 14.90
CA VAL A 139 -22.77 26.15 13.75
C VAL A 139 -23.76 26.90 12.86
N TRP A 140 -23.38 27.10 11.60
CA TRP A 140 -24.24 27.58 10.52
C TRP A 140 -24.99 26.39 9.90
N HIS A 141 -26.25 26.58 9.49
CA HIS A 141 -27.08 25.51 8.93
C HIS A 141 -28.23 26.03 8.05
N VAL A 142 -28.65 25.21 7.09
CA VAL A 142 -29.86 25.45 6.28
C VAL A 142 -30.45 24.14 5.76
N PHE A 143 -31.78 24.02 5.73
CA PHE A 143 -32.45 22.98 4.96
C PHE A 143 -33.03 23.55 3.67
N LEU A 144 -32.64 22.95 2.55
CA LEU A 144 -33.09 23.30 1.20
C LEU A 144 -33.92 22.17 0.61
N LYS A 145 -35.17 22.46 0.23
CA LYS A 145 -36.00 21.52 -0.53
C LYS A 145 -35.71 21.60 -2.02
N GLY A 146 -35.48 20.46 -2.65
CA GLY A 146 -35.26 20.33 -4.09
C GLY A 146 -34.66 18.97 -4.45
N ASP A 147 -34.37 18.80 -5.74
CA ASP A 147 -33.49 17.74 -6.24
C ASP A 147 -32.04 18.25 -6.20
N PHE A 148 -31.12 17.37 -5.81
CA PHE A 148 -29.68 17.66 -5.69
C PHE A 148 -28.83 16.67 -6.51
N THR A 149 -29.46 15.87 -7.37
CA THR A 149 -28.78 15.07 -8.38
C THR A 149 -27.92 15.98 -9.26
N ASP A 150 -26.65 15.62 -9.47
CA ASP A 150 -25.65 16.38 -10.24
C ASP A 150 -25.37 17.82 -9.72
N VAL A 151 -25.60 18.07 -8.41
CA VAL A 151 -25.31 19.35 -7.74
C VAL A 151 -24.26 19.17 -6.63
N LEU A 152 -23.13 19.85 -6.79
CA LEU A 152 -22.07 20.02 -5.79
C LEU A 152 -22.33 21.27 -4.92
N TYR A 153 -21.59 21.41 -3.82
CA TYR A 153 -21.70 22.57 -2.93
C TYR A 153 -20.37 22.96 -2.26
N GLY A 154 -20.34 24.19 -1.75
CA GLY A 154 -19.28 24.72 -0.88
C GLY A 154 -19.77 25.97 -0.14
N TYR A 155 -18.92 26.61 0.66
CA TYR A 155 -19.26 27.81 1.42
C TYR A 155 -18.27 28.96 1.18
N LYS A 156 -18.78 30.18 1.06
CA LYS A 156 -18.01 31.40 1.28
C LYS A 156 -18.21 31.86 2.72
N PHE A 157 -17.14 32.19 3.42
CA PHE A 157 -17.19 32.76 4.78
C PHE A 157 -16.53 34.13 4.81
N ASP A 158 -17.21 35.11 5.41
CA ASP A 158 -16.72 36.47 5.61
C ASP A 158 -16.46 36.74 7.10
N GLY A 159 -15.55 37.66 7.41
CA GLY A 159 -15.11 37.93 8.78
C GLY A 159 -13.86 38.81 8.84
N LYS A 160 -13.15 38.79 9.98
CA LYS A 160 -11.91 39.56 10.13
C LYS A 160 -10.80 38.96 9.23
N TYR A 161 -10.17 39.79 8.41
CA TYR A 161 -8.89 39.48 7.76
C TYR A 161 -7.80 40.30 8.47
N SER A 162 -6.96 39.60 9.24
CA SER A 162 -5.91 40.15 10.09
C SER A 162 -4.89 39.02 10.35
N PRO A 163 -4.01 38.73 9.37
CA PRO A 163 -3.08 37.60 9.43
C PRO A 163 -2.16 37.61 10.66
N GLU A 164 -1.82 38.80 11.15
CA GLU A 164 -1.06 39.06 12.37
C GLU A 164 -1.78 38.69 13.68
N GLU A 165 -3.12 38.64 13.68
CA GLU A 165 -3.94 38.06 14.77
C GLU A 165 -4.41 36.63 14.44
N GLY A 166 -3.91 36.03 13.35
CA GLY A 166 -4.28 34.69 12.89
C GLY A 166 -5.62 34.60 12.13
N HIS A 167 -6.39 35.69 12.01
CA HIS A 167 -7.67 35.70 11.31
C HIS A 167 -7.48 35.87 9.78
N ARG A 168 -8.09 35.00 8.97
CA ARG A 168 -7.86 34.93 7.51
C ARG A 168 -9.14 34.70 6.70
N TYR A 169 -10.27 35.30 7.11
CA TYR A 169 -11.53 35.17 6.37
C TYR A 169 -11.49 35.94 5.04
N ASP A 170 -11.75 35.24 3.93
CA ASP A 170 -11.79 35.81 2.58
C ASP A 170 -12.93 35.17 1.78
N ALA A 171 -14.04 35.91 1.65
CA ALA A 171 -15.21 35.50 0.86
C ALA A 171 -14.97 35.49 -0.68
N SER A 172 -13.76 35.90 -1.09
CA SER A 172 -13.00 35.45 -2.25
C SER A 172 -13.33 34.08 -2.80
N HIS A 173 -13.09 33.14 -1.89
CA HIS A 173 -12.84 31.74 -2.16
C HIS A 173 -14.06 30.91 -1.76
N ILE A 174 -14.42 29.94 -2.59
CA ILE A 174 -15.37 28.90 -2.21
C ILE A 174 -14.58 27.84 -1.45
N LEU A 175 -14.89 27.67 -0.17
CA LEU A 175 -14.29 26.67 0.70
C LEU A 175 -15.15 25.41 0.70
N LEU A 176 -14.50 24.25 0.83
CA LEU A 176 -15.18 22.97 0.95
C LEU A 176 -15.82 22.82 2.34
N ASP A 177 -16.89 22.01 2.45
CA ASP A 177 -17.40 21.58 3.75
C ASP A 177 -16.38 20.60 4.39
N PRO A 178 -15.87 20.85 5.62
CA PRO A 178 -15.02 19.89 6.32
C PRO A 178 -15.68 18.53 6.58
N TYR A 179 -17.01 18.44 6.42
CA TYR A 179 -17.83 17.26 6.58
C TYR A 179 -18.45 16.80 5.24
N ALA A 180 -17.81 17.12 4.11
CA ALA A 180 -18.16 16.59 2.80
C ALA A 180 -18.07 15.05 2.80
N LYS A 181 -19.12 14.38 2.33
CA LYS A 181 -19.29 12.93 2.46
C LYS A 181 -18.92 12.20 1.17
N PHE A 182 -18.19 11.11 1.33
CA PHE A 182 -17.97 10.11 0.28
C PHE A 182 -19.11 9.09 0.30
N ASP A 183 -19.61 8.66 -0.86
CA ASP A 183 -20.58 7.57 -0.93
C ASP A 183 -19.85 6.22 -0.97
N TRP A 184 -19.93 5.49 0.15
CA TRP A 184 -19.40 4.15 0.30
C TRP A 184 -20.25 3.07 -0.39
N GLU A 185 -21.42 3.37 -0.97
CA GLU A 185 -22.35 2.40 -1.58
C GLU A 185 -22.81 1.25 -0.65
N GLY A 186 -22.63 1.41 0.67
CA GLY A 186 -22.88 0.37 1.67
C GLY A 186 -21.67 -0.54 1.98
N ASP A 187 -20.48 -0.17 1.50
CA ASP A 187 -19.21 -0.83 1.83
C ASP A 187 -18.93 -0.91 3.34
N LEU A 188 -18.26 -2.01 3.75
CA LEU A 188 -17.78 -2.28 5.10
C LEU A 188 -16.49 -3.11 5.04
N PRO A 189 -15.48 -2.87 5.92
CA PRO A 189 -14.27 -3.68 5.99
C PRO A 189 -14.56 -5.19 6.15
N LEU A 190 -13.87 -6.03 5.38
CA LEU A 190 -14.29 -7.41 5.07
C LEU A 190 -14.13 -8.38 6.25
N LYS A 191 -13.09 -8.17 7.07
CA LYS A 191 -12.83 -8.93 8.31
C LYS A 191 -12.68 -10.44 8.10
N TYR A 192 -11.94 -10.84 7.07
CA TYR A 192 -11.40 -12.20 6.98
C TYR A 192 -10.57 -12.52 8.21
N HIS A 193 -10.56 -13.79 8.61
CA HIS A 193 -9.72 -14.24 9.73
C HIS A 193 -8.26 -14.33 9.24
N PRO A 194 -7.24 -13.87 10.01
CA PRO A 194 -5.87 -13.72 9.51
C PRO A 194 -5.28 -14.99 8.87
N LYS A 195 -5.59 -16.18 9.41
CA LYS A 195 -5.14 -17.49 8.89
C LYS A 195 -5.57 -17.78 7.43
N ASP A 196 -6.61 -17.12 6.93
CA ASP A 196 -7.21 -17.33 5.62
C ASP A 196 -6.71 -16.30 4.58
N LEU A 197 -5.76 -15.44 4.95
CA LEU A 197 -5.17 -14.44 4.06
C LEU A 197 -4.03 -14.97 3.18
N ILE A 198 -3.91 -14.38 2.00
CA ILE A 198 -2.69 -14.32 1.19
C ILE A 198 -2.44 -12.83 0.92
N ILE A 199 -1.37 -12.27 1.51
CA ILE A 199 -1.03 -10.85 1.43
C ILE A 199 -0.18 -10.61 0.17
N TYR A 200 -0.41 -9.49 -0.50
CA TYR A 200 0.38 -9.02 -1.64
C TYR A 200 0.89 -7.60 -1.35
N GLU A 201 2.19 -7.51 -1.02
CA GLU A 201 2.89 -6.27 -0.75
C GLU A 201 3.16 -5.52 -2.06
N MET A 202 2.66 -4.29 -2.19
CA MET A 202 2.68 -3.57 -3.46
C MET A 202 2.77 -2.05 -3.35
N HIS A 203 3.31 -1.45 -4.40
CA HIS A 203 3.54 -0.01 -4.50
C HIS A 203 2.53 0.64 -5.45
N VAL A 204 1.73 1.60 -4.97
CA VAL A 204 0.66 2.27 -5.76
C VAL A 204 1.17 2.80 -7.11
N ARG A 205 2.26 3.58 -7.08
CA ARG A 205 2.93 4.04 -8.31
C ARG A 205 3.48 2.88 -9.15
N GLY A 206 4.38 2.07 -8.59
CA GLY A 206 5.07 0.99 -9.30
C GLY A 206 4.13 0.01 -10.02
N PHE A 207 2.98 -0.32 -9.43
CA PHE A 207 2.04 -1.30 -9.98
C PHE A 207 1.49 -0.94 -11.36
N THR A 208 1.35 0.35 -11.70
CA THR A 208 0.73 0.76 -12.98
C THR A 208 1.48 1.83 -13.78
N ARG A 209 2.64 2.31 -13.29
CA ARG A 209 3.39 3.40 -13.90
C ARG A 209 4.06 3.07 -15.25
N HIS A 210 4.36 1.81 -15.53
CA HIS A 210 4.99 1.39 -16.80
C HIS A 210 3.96 1.22 -17.91
N ASP A 211 4.26 1.75 -19.12
CA ASP A 211 3.37 1.79 -20.30
C ASP A 211 2.64 0.48 -20.65
N SER A 212 3.22 -0.68 -20.33
CA SER A 212 2.57 -1.98 -20.57
C SER A 212 1.34 -2.22 -19.71
N SER A 213 1.11 -1.43 -18.65
CA SER A 213 -0.13 -1.44 -17.86
C SER A 213 -1.35 -1.06 -18.71
N LYS A 214 -1.21 -0.11 -19.63
CA LYS A 214 -2.28 0.45 -20.46
C LYS A 214 -3.48 0.94 -19.65
N THR A 215 -3.22 1.46 -18.45
CA THR A 215 -4.24 2.14 -17.62
C THR A 215 -4.41 3.59 -18.06
N ASP A 216 -5.62 4.14 -17.90
CA ASP A 216 -5.88 5.56 -18.16
C ASP A 216 -5.13 6.47 -17.16
N PHE A 217 -4.88 6.00 -15.92
CA PHE A 217 -4.23 6.79 -14.85
C PHE A 217 -2.95 6.11 -14.31
N PRO A 218 -1.86 6.03 -15.09
CA PRO A 218 -0.69 5.19 -14.78
C PRO A 218 0.15 5.68 -13.60
N GLY A 219 0.18 4.86 -12.55
CA GLY A 219 0.91 5.10 -11.30
C GLY A 219 0.11 5.85 -10.23
N THR A 220 -1.22 5.67 -10.22
CA THR A 220 -2.17 6.35 -9.32
C THR A 220 -3.10 5.36 -8.62
N TYR A 221 -3.83 5.79 -7.58
CA TYR A 221 -4.87 4.98 -6.93
C TYR A 221 -5.92 4.46 -7.94
N ARG A 222 -6.34 5.30 -8.90
CA ARG A 222 -7.26 4.87 -9.97
C ARG A 222 -6.65 3.87 -10.93
N GLY A 223 -5.36 4.02 -11.27
CA GLY A 223 -4.63 3.03 -12.04
C GLY A 223 -4.62 1.66 -11.34
N VAL A 224 -4.43 1.62 -10.02
CA VAL A 224 -4.55 0.38 -9.24
C VAL A 224 -5.95 -0.23 -9.36
N VAL A 225 -7.02 0.58 -9.26
CA VAL A 225 -8.41 0.13 -9.43
C VAL A 225 -8.64 -0.57 -10.78
N GLU A 226 -8.11 -0.02 -11.88
CA GLU A 226 -8.17 -0.62 -13.22
C GLU A 226 -7.47 -1.99 -13.32
N LYS A 227 -6.73 -2.41 -12.29
CA LYS A 227 -5.91 -3.64 -12.24
C LYS A 227 -6.20 -4.59 -11.08
N LEU A 228 -7.12 -4.26 -10.18
CA LEU A 228 -7.46 -5.13 -9.03
C LEU A 228 -7.94 -6.54 -9.44
N ASP A 229 -8.56 -6.68 -10.62
CA ASP A 229 -9.03 -7.97 -11.12
C ASP A 229 -7.88 -8.97 -11.37
N HIS A 230 -6.67 -8.52 -11.70
CA HIS A 230 -5.49 -9.38 -11.80
C HIS A 230 -5.08 -9.99 -10.45
N LEU A 231 -5.19 -9.23 -9.36
CA LEU A 231 -4.87 -9.73 -8.01
C LEU A 231 -5.90 -10.77 -7.57
N LYS A 232 -7.17 -10.55 -7.93
CA LYS A 232 -8.25 -11.53 -7.75
C LYS A 232 -8.03 -12.81 -8.57
N GLU A 233 -7.60 -12.69 -9.83
CA GLU A 233 -7.21 -13.85 -10.68
C GLU A 233 -6.01 -14.62 -10.12
N LEU A 234 -5.06 -13.92 -9.49
CA LEU A 234 -3.92 -14.51 -8.78
C LEU A 234 -4.32 -15.19 -7.46
N GLY A 235 -5.55 -14.98 -6.97
CA GLY A 235 -6.03 -15.55 -5.70
C GLY A 235 -5.60 -14.77 -4.45
N ILE A 236 -5.23 -13.49 -4.62
CA ILE A 236 -4.98 -12.57 -3.51
C ILE A 236 -6.30 -12.10 -2.92
N ASN A 237 -6.39 -12.07 -1.59
CA ASN A 237 -7.52 -11.53 -0.83
C ASN A 237 -7.11 -10.43 0.18
N CYS A 238 -5.85 -9.99 0.14
CA CYS A 238 -5.34 -8.89 0.96
C CYS A 238 -4.16 -8.20 0.25
N ILE A 239 -4.18 -6.88 0.14
CA ILE A 239 -3.04 -6.08 -0.34
C ILE A 239 -2.42 -5.30 0.81
N GLU A 240 -1.10 -5.25 0.86
CA GLU A 240 -0.34 -4.40 1.78
C GLU A 240 0.28 -3.27 0.97
N LEU A 241 -0.25 -2.05 1.13
CA LEU A 241 0.21 -0.89 0.39
C LEU A 241 1.42 -0.27 1.09
N MET A 242 2.53 -0.17 0.36
CA MET A 242 3.70 0.64 0.73
C MET A 242 3.28 2.09 1.03
N PRO A 243 4.04 2.84 1.86
CA PRO A 243 3.58 4.07 2.54
C PRO A 243 2.70 5.01 1.70
N CYS A 244 1.42 5.07 2.08
CA CYS A 244 0.41 5.93 1.45
C CYS A 244 0.12 7.22 2.22
N HIS A 245 0.79 7.47 3.35
CA HIS A 245 0.81 8.79 4.00
C HIS A 245 1.57 9.81 3.12
N GLU A 246 1.30 11.11 3.25
CA GLU A 246 2.02 12.14 2.50
C GLU A 246 3.50 12.19 2.90
N PHE A 247 4.38 12.00 1.92
CA PHE A 247 5.85 12.10 1.98
C PHE A 247 6.37 13.03 0.87
N ASN A 248 7.69 13.20 0.73
CA ASN A 248 8.30 13.99 -0.35
C ASN A 248 9.31 13.16 -1.18
N GLU A 249 8.92 12.76 -2.39
CA GLU A 249 9.77 12.02 -3.32
C GLU A 249 11.01 12.80 -3.78
N LEU A 250 11.05 14.12 -3.56
CA LEU A 250 12.16 15.00 -3.95
C LEU A 250 13.13 15.30 -2.79
N GLU A 251 12.97 14.70 -1.61
CA GLU A 251 13.75 15.08 -0.40
C GLU A 251 15.28 14.90 -0.56
N TYR A 252 15.71 13.90 -1.34
CA TYR A 252 17.11 13.70 -1.77
C TYR A 252 17.27 13.73 -3.30
N PHE A 253 16.47 14.55 -3.99
CA PHE A 253 16.50 14.68 -5.45
C PHE A 253 17.89 15.02 -5.97
N SER A 254 18.52 14.07 -6.66
CA SER A 254 19.93 14.16 -7.07
C SER A 254 20.19 13.41 -8.37
N TYR A 255 21.05 13.94 -9.24
CA TYR A 255 21.34 13.33 -10.53
C TYR A 255 22.17 12.05 -10.37
N ASN A 256 21.71 10.96 -10.97
CA ASN A 256 22.35 9.65 -10.92
C ASN A 256 23.31 9.50 -12.12
N THR A 257 24.61 9.64 -11.89
CA THR A 257 25.63 9.49 -12.93
C THR A 257 25.80 8.06 -13.46
N VAL A 258 25.23 7.05 -12.80
CA VAL A 258 25.36 5.63 -13.19
C VAL A 258 24.28 5.21 -14.19
N LEU A 259 23.01 5.57 -13.92
CA LEU A 259 21.89 5.30 -14.83
C LEU A 259 21.59 6.45 -15.80
N GLY A 260 22.03 7.67 -15.49
CA GLY A 260 21.69 8.89 -16.25
C GLY A 260 20.32 9.48 -15.91
N ASP A 261 19.69 9.02 -14.83
CA ASP A 261 18.39 9.47 -14.33
C ASP A 261 18.54 10.31 -13.04
N TYR A 262 17.51 10.35 -12.18
CA TYR A 262 17.54 11.06 -10.90
C TYR A 262 17.09 10.13 -9.77
N LYS A 263 17.78 10.20 -8.64
CA LYS A 263 17.37 9.56 -7.39
C LYS A 263 16.21 10.35 -6.77
N MET A 264 15.21 9.64 -6.27
CA MET A 264 13.98 10.16 -5.65
C MET A 264 13.55 9.22 -4.53
N ASN A 265 12.90 9.68 -3.45
CA ASN A 265 12.24 8.75 -2.54
C ASN A 265 11.05 8.12 -3.26
N PHE A 266 11.23 6.88 -3.73
CA PHE A 266 10.17 6.17 -4.43
C PHE A 266 9.22 5.52 -3.41
N TRP A 267 9.75 4.75 -2.47
CA TRP A 267 8.98 3.91 -1.53
C TRP A 267 8.12 4.68 -0.52
N GLY A 268 8.54 5.87 -0.09
CA GLY A 268 7.76 6.73 0.81
C GLY A 268 8.00 6.55 2.31
N TYR A 269 9.03 5.80 2.72
CA TYR A 269 9.46 5.66 4.14
C TYR A 269 10.14 6.96 4.67
N SER A 270 9.42 8.07 4.62
CA SER A 270 9.79 9.39 5.14
C SER A 270 8.53 10.25 5.27
N THR A 271 7.67 9.95 6.25
CA THR A 271 6.35 10.60 6.36
C THR A 271 6.45 12.07 6.81
N ILE A 272 5.68 12.95 6.14
CA ILE A 272 5.44 14.35 6.51
C ILE A 272 4.10 14.49 7.22
N ASN A 273 3.02 13.91 6.68
CA ASN A 273 1.69 13.97 7.29
C ASN A 273 0.99 12.60 7.28
N TYR A 274 0.59 12.15 8.47
CA TYR A 274 0.02 10.83 8.72
C TYR A 274 -1.49 10.72 8.42
N PHE A 275 -2.23 11.83 8.34
CA PHE A 275 -3.67 11.84 8.08
C PHE A 275 -4.01 12.11 6.60
N SER A 276 -3.05 12.61 5.82
CA SER A 276 -3.25 12.88 4.39
C SER A 276 -2.79 11.69 3.54
N PRO A 277 -3.60 11.17 2.60
CA PRO A 277 -3.11 10.27 1.56
C PRO A 277 -2.13 11.01 0.65
N MET A 278 -1.08 10.31 0.20
CA MET A 278 -0.06 10.82 -0.70
C MET A 278 -0.69 11.42 -1.96
N VAL A 279 -0.60 12.75 -2.08
CA VAL A 279 -1.34 13.53 -3.08
C VAL A 279 -0.83 13.25 -4.49
N ARG A 280 0.45 12.92 -4.64
CA ARG A 280 1.08 12.62 -5.94
C ARG A 280 0.89 11.17 -6.41
N TYR A 281 0.04 10.42 -5.70
CA TYR A 281 -0.61 9.19 -6.19
C TYR A 281 -2.07 9.41 -6.66
N SER A 282 -2.63 10.63 -6.58
CA SER A 282 -3.91 10.97 -7.21
C SER A 282 -3.74 11.21 -8.71
N SER A 283 -4.75 10.82 -9.51
CA SER A 283 -4.87 11.16 -10.92
C SER A 283 -5.04 12.65 -11.21
N ALA A 284 -5.56 13.44 -10.27
CA ALA A 284 -5.60 14.90 -10.34
C ALA A 284 -4.31 15.58 -9.82
N GLY A 285 -3.46 14.82 -9.12
CA GLY A 285 -2.24 15.31 -8.49
C GLY A 285 -2.50 16.50 -7.56
N LEU A 286 -1.67 17.54 -7.67
CA LEU A 286 -1.77 18.75 -6.82
C LEU A 286 -2.96 19.66 -7.18
N SER A 287 -3.67 19.43 -8.29
CA SER A 287 -4.64 20.41 -8.83
C SER A 287 -5.88 20.63 -7.95
N SER A 288 -6.29 19.63 -7.16
CA SER A 288 -7.41 19.71 -6.22
C SER A 288 -6.98 19.81 -4.74
N CYS A 289 -5.75 20.26 -4.49
CA CYS A 289 -5.21 20.47 -3.13
C CYS A 289 -5.31 19.23 -2.20
N GLY A 290 -5.28 18.02 -2.78
CA GLY A 290 -5.38 16.75 -2.05
C GLY A 290 -6.80 16.19 -1.87
N GLN A 291 -7.87 16.90 -2.26
CA GLN A 291 -9.23 16.39 -2.13
C GLN A 291 -9.45 15.10 -2.94
N ASP A 292 -8.96 15.05 -4.17
CA ASP A 292 -9.11 13.85 -5.00
C ASP A 292 -8.24 12.69 -4.52
N ALA A 293 -7.12 12.94 -3.83
CA ALA A 293 -6.34 11.88 -3.19
C ALA A 293 -7.17 11.13 -2.13
N ILE A 294 -8.02 11.85 -1.37
CA ILE A 294 -8.95 11.25 -0.41
C ILE A 294 -10.05 10.47 -1.15
N ASN A 295 -10.68 11.07 -2.17
CA ASN A 295 -11.77 10.41 -2.90
C ASN A 295 -11.31 9.19 -3.70
N GLU A 296 -10.15 9.27 -4.36
CA GLU A 296 -9.54 8.16 -5.10
C GLU A 296 -9.06 7.04 -4.16
N PHE A 297 -8.49 7.38 -2.99
CA PHE A 297 -8.14 6.36 -1.99
C PHE A 297 -9.37 5.61 -1.49
N LYS A 298 -10.44 6.32 -1.08
CA LYS A 298 -11.71 5.68 -0.68
C LYS A 298 -12.34 4.86 -1.82
N THR A 299 -12.14 5.27 -3.08
CA THR A 299 -12.56 4.50 -4.25
C THR A 299 -11.73 3.23 -4.41
N LEU A 300 -10.41 3.28 -4.20
CA LEU A 300 -9.53 2.10 -4.21
C LEU A 300 -9.95 1.06 -3.16
N ILE A 301 -10.18 1.51 -1.92
CA ILE A 301 -10.66 0.65 -0.82
C ILE A 301 -11.99 -0.03 -1.20
N LYS A 302 -12.99 0.77 -1.61
CA LYS A 302 -14.32 0.28 -2.01
C LYS A 302 -14.26 -0.72 -3.18
N GLU A 303 -13.41 -0.48 -4.18
CA GLU A 303 -13.27 -1.38 -5.34
C GLU A 303 -12.45 -2.64 -5.05
N ALA A 304 -11.56 -2.62 -4.03
CA ALA A 304 -10.91 -3.80 -3.48
C ALA A 304 -11.90 -4.64 -2.66
N HIS A 305 -12.68 -4.01 -1.77
CA HIS A 305 -13.71 -4.68 -0.99
C HIS A 305 -14.79 -5.35 -1.87
N LYS A 306 -15.30 -4.65 -2.90
CA LYS A 306 -16.20 -5.22 -3.93
C LYS A 306 -15.62 -6.46 -4.63
N ARG A 307 -14.30 -6.62 -4.63
CA ARG A 307 -13.60 -7.78 -5.21
C ARG A 307 -13.33 -8.90 -4.20
N GLY A 308 -13.45 -8.65 -2.90
CA GLY A 308 -13.05 -9.59 -1.84
C GLY A 308 -11.57 -9.49 -1.49
N ILE A 309 -11.00 -8.27 -1.59
CA ILE A 309 -9.61 -7.97 -1.27
C ILE A 309 -9.59 -6.95 -0.13
N GLU A 310 -9.02 -7.33 1.01
CA GLU A 310 -8.76 -6.41 2.14
C GLU A 310 -7.58 -5.48 1.83
N VAL A 311 -7.52 -4.33 2.48
CA VAL A 311 -6.42 -3.36 2.32
C VAL A 311 -5.74 -3.05 3.66
N LEU A 312 -4.44 -3.33 3.71
CA LEU A 312 -3.53 -2.93 4.79
C LEU A 312 -2.69 -1.73 4.35
N LEU A 313 -2.34 -0.86 5.28
CA LEU A 313 -1.37 0.22 5.07
C LEU A 313 -0.07 -0.02 5.82
N ASP A 314 1.06 0.17 5.14
CA ASP A 314 2.35 0.35 5.81
C ASP A 314 2.43 1.75 6.46
N VAL A 315 2.76 1.81 7.75
CA VAL A 315 2.66 3.03 8.58
C VAL A 315 3.94 3.31 9.37
N VAL A 316 4.59 4.43 9.00
CA VAL A 316 5.94 4.82 9.44
C VAL A 316 5.90 5.70 10.69
N PHE A 317 5.34 5.19 11.78
CA PHE A 317 5.23 5.93 13.06
C PHE A 317 6.52 6.00 13.87
N ASN A 318 7.63 5.42 13.38
CA ASN A 318 8.88 5.35 14.12
C ASN A 318 9.81 6.56 13.88
N HIS A 319 9.70 7.25 12.74
CA HIS A 319 10.47 8.45 12.38
C HIS A 319 9.68 9.35 11.39
N THR A 320 10.24 10.50 11.02
CA THR A 320 9.61 11.49 10.11
C THR A 320 10.60 12.11 9.12
N ALA A 321 10.08 12.73 8.06
CA ALA A 321 10.83 13.49 7.05
C ALA A 321 11.56 14.76 7.55
N GLU A 322 11.40 15.17 8.80
CA GLU A 322 12.16 16.30 9.34
C GLU A 322 13.64 15.96 9.59
N GLY A 323 14.06 14.69 9.44
CA GLY A 323 15.46 14.25 9.60
C GLY A 323 16.05 14.59 10.98
N ASN A 324 17.38 14.72 11.09
CA ASN A 324 18.04 15.23 12.30
C ASN A 324 18.01 16.77 12.38
N GLU A 325 18.83 17.39 13.23
CA GLU A 325 18.92 18.85 13.39
C GLU A 325 19.31 19.64 12.12
N ASN A 326 19.79 18.96 11.07
CA ASN A 326 20.13 19.55 9.77
C ASN A 326 19.02 19.35 8.71
N GLY A 327 17.98 18.58 9.04
CA GLY A 327 16.83 18.36 8.18
C GLY A 327 15.82 19.52 8.20
N PRO A 328 14.79 19.48 7.34
CA PRO A 328 13.86 20.58 7.18
C PRO A 328 12.97 20.79 8.42
N VAL A 329 12.43 22.00 8.56
CA VAL A 329 11.33 22.28 9.51
C VAL A 329 10.04 22.36 8.69
N LEU A 330 9.18 21.35 8.86
CA LEU A 330 7.94 21.12 8.12
C LEU A 330 6.72 21.08 9.04
N SER A 331 6.84 20.51 10.24
CA SER A 331 5.68 20.24 11.12
C SER A 331 6.09 20.14 12.61
N PHE A 332 6.32 18.93 13.12
CA PHE A 332 6.41 18.60 14.53
C PHE A 332 7.54 19.35 15.25
N ARG A 333 8.69 19.52 14.61
CA ARG A 333 9.83 20.30 15.11
C ARG A 333 9.47 21.77 15.33
N GLY A 334 8.66 22.33 14.45
CA GLY A 334 8.17 23.71 14.54
C GLY A 334 7.01 23.90 15.52
N ILE A 335 6.30 22.82 15.86
CA ILE A 335 5.18 22.81 16.82
C ILE A 335 5.70 22.60 18.24
N ASP A 336 6.33 21.45 18.52
CA ASP A 336 7.04 21.16 19.77
C ASP A 336 8.03 19.98 19.56
N ASN A 337 9.28 20.32 19.25
CA ASN A 337 10.35 19.35 19.04
C ASN A 337 10.59 18.44 20.26
N SER A 338 10.32 18.90 21.48
CA SER A 338 10.59 18.16 22.73
C SER A 338 9.50 17.15 23.09
N VAL A 339 8.27 17.43 22.67
CA VAL A 339 7.13 16.51 22.78
C VAL A 339 7.18 15.43 21.71
N TYR A 340 7.44 15.79 20.45
CA TYR A 340 7.28 14.88 19.32
C TYR A 340 8.50 14.00 19.02
N TYR A 341 9.73 14.43 19.33
CA TYR A 341 10.94 13.65 19.06
C TYR A 341 11.60 13.11 20.33
N MET A 342 12.24 11.96 20.19
CA MET A 342 13.03 11.36 21.25
C MET A 342 14.38 12.09 21.32
N LEU A 343 14.61 12.87 22.38
CA LEU A 343 15.78 13.75 22.53
C LEU A 343 16.66 13.37 23.72
N ALA A 344 17.98 13.53 23.53
CA ALA A 344 18.97 13.50 24.60
C ALA A 344 18.99 14.84 25.38
N PRO A 345 19.66 14.91 26.55
CA PRO A 345 19.57 16.06 27.45
C PRO A 345 20.08 17.41 26.93
N LYS A 346 20.82 17.49 25.81
CA LYS A 346 21.19 18.77 25.18
C LYS A 346 20.43 19.04 23.87
N GLY A 347 19.41 18.24 23.56
CA GLY A 347 18.61 18.34 22.36
C GLY A 347 19.12 17.51 21.18
N GLU A 348 20.12 16.64 21.36
CA GLU A 348 20.56 15.72 20.31
C GLU A 348 19.45 14.69 20.00
N PHE A 349 19.14 14.43 18.73
CA PHE A 349 18.11 13.46 18.34
C PHE A 349 18.58 12.01 18.55
N TYR A 350 17.72 11.16 19.15
CA TYR A 350 17.91 9.71 19.07
C TYR A 350 17.60 9.21 17.66
N ASN A 351 18.38 8.26 17.18
CA ASN A 351 18.27 7.71 15.82
C ASN A 351 18.19 6.16 15.86
N TYR A 352 17.13 5.62 16.46
CA TYR A 352 16.84 4.18 16.48
C TYR A 352 16.26 3.66 15.15
N SER A 353 15.78 4.56 14.28
CA SER A 353 15.27 4.28 12.93
C SER A 353 16.37 4.20 11.86
N GLY A 354 17.46 4.93 12.04
CA GLY A 354 18.50 5.16 11.03
C GLY A 354 18.31 6.49 10.28
N CYS A 355 17.06 6.94 10.10
CA CYS A 355 16.65 8.09 9.28
C CYS A 355 16.90 9.48 9.91
N GLY A 356 17.62 9.56 11.03
CA GLY A 356 18.10 10.81 11.64
C GLY A 356 17.25 11.33 12.81
N ASN A 357 16.01 10.87 12.96
CA ASN A 357 15.20 11.09 14.16
C ASN A 357 14.46 9.81 14.58
N THR A 358 13.93 9.83 15.80
CA THR A 358 13.00 8.82 16.32
C THR A 358 11.82 9.56 16.91
N LEU A 359 10.59 9.20 16.51
CA LEU A 359 9.38 9.78 17.08
C LEU A 359 9.26 9.37 18.56
N ASN A 360 8.75 10.26 19.41
CA ASN A 360 8.66 10.04 20.85
C ASN A 360 7.43 9.15 21.20
N CYS A 361 7.31 7.99 20.55
CA CYS A 361 6.06 7.23 20.40
C CYS A 361 5.27 7.03 21.70
N ASN A 362 5.94 6.76 22.82
CA ASN A 362 5.29 6.54 24.13
C ASN A 362 5.00 7.81 24.94
N HIS A 363 5.32 9.01 24.47
CA HIS A 363 4.95 10.26 25.14
C HIS A 363 3.43 10.51 25.02
N PRO A 364 2.70 10.94 26.08
CA PRO A 364 1.23 10.92 26.08
C PRO A 364 0.54 11.61 24.89
N ALA A 365 1.04 12.77 24.46
CA ALA A 365 0.48 13.48 23.30
C ALA A 365 0.74 12.75 21.97
N VAL A 366 1.90 12.11 21.82
CA VAL A 366 2.27 11.34 20.63
C VAL A 366 1.48 10.03 20.56
N ARG A 367 1.26 9.35 21.71
CA ARG A 367 0.39 8.18 21.77
C ARG A 367 -1.02 8.48 21.29
N GLN A 368 -1.58 9.61 21.72
CA GLN A 368 -2.92 10.04 21.33
C GLN A 368 -2.97 10.33 19.82
N PHE A 369 -1.99 11.07 19.29
CA PHE A 369 -1.84 11.35 17.86
C PHE A 369 -1.79 10.07 16.99
N ILE A 370 -0.99 9.08 17.38
CA ILE A 370 -0.87 7.81 16.64
C ILE A 370 -2.21 7.04 16.67
N VAL A 371 -2.84 6.93 17.83
CA VAL A 371 -4.12 6.21 17.97
C VAL A 371 -5.25 6.90 17.20
N ASP A 372 -5.33 8.23 17.21
CA ASP A 372 -6.33 8.97 16.44
C ASP A 372 -6.08 8.90 14.92
N CYS A 373 -4.82 8.77 14.49
CA CYS A 373 -4.48 8.49 13.10
C CYS A 373 -4.96 7.10 12.66
N LEU A 374 -4.66 6.06 13.44
CA LEU A 374 -5.12 4.68 13.17
C LEU A 374 -6.65 4.61 13.13
N ARG A 375 -7.33 5.29 14.06
CA ARG A 375 -8.80 5.43 14.06
C ARG A 375 -9.31 6.09 12.79
N TYR A 376 -8.72 7.21 12.35
CA TYR A 376 -9.12 7.91 11.13
C TYR A 376 -9.06 7.01 9.89
N TRP A 377 -7.94 6.29 9.68
CA TRP A 377 -7.83 5.38 8.54
C TRP A 377 -8.80 4.20 8.62
N ALA A 378 -9.07 3.67 9.82
CA ALA A 378 -10.06 2.61 10.01
C ALA A 378 -11.53 3.07 9.82
N THR A 379 -11.92 4.26 10.30
CA THR A 379 -13.33 4.71 10.24
C THR A 379 -13.66 5.55 9.02
N GLU A 380 -12.80 6.50 8.64
CA GLU A 380 -13.07 7.42 7.55
C GLU A 380 -12.63 6.85 6.19
N MET A 381 -11.59 6.02 6.19
CA MET A 381 -10.97 5.47 4.98
C MET A 381 -11.19 3.94 4.84
N HIS A 382 -11.91 3.30 5.77
CA HIS A 382 -12.27 1.86 5.76
C HIS A 382 -11.09 0.87 5.66
N VAL A 383 -9.88 1.24 6.10
CA VAL A 383 -8.70 0.36 6.06
C VAL A 383 -8.87 -0.85 7.02
N ASP A 384 -8.59 -2.07 6.54
CA ASP A 384 -8.73 -3.31 7.33
C ASP A 384 -7.59 -3.54 8.33
N GLY A 385 -6.41 -2.94 8.10
CA GLY A 385 -5.24 -3.17 8.93
C GLY A 385 -4.00 -2.35 8.62
N PHE A 386 -2.97 -2.57 9.42
CA PHE A 386 -1.73 -1.79 9.42
C PHE A 386 -0.50 -2.67 9.62
N ARG A 387 0.53 -2.49 8.78
CA ARG A 387 1.90 -3.00 8.98
C ARG A 387 2.74 -1.86 9.53
N PHE A 388 3.32 -2.07 10.71
CA PHE A 388 4.08 -1.04 11.43
C PHE A 388 5.58 -1.19 11.13
N ASP A 389 6.12 -0.20 10.43
CA ASP A 389 7.54 -0.07 10.11
C ASP A 389 8.40 0.11 11.37
N LEU A 390 9.50 -0.64 11.46
CA LEU A 390 10.44 -0.71 12.60
C LEU A 390 9.72 -0.67 13.97
N ALA A 391 8.67 -1.49 14.11
CA ALA A 391 7.71 -1.45 15.21
C ALA A 391 8.34 -1.55 16.62
N SER A 392 9.56 -2.07 16.74
CA SER A 392 10.28 -2.13 18.03
C SER A 392 10.48 -0.76 18.66
N ILE A 393 10.58 0.31 17.85
CA ILE A 393 10.66 1.71 18.33
C ILE A 393 9.42 2.11 19.11
N LEU A 394 8.23 1.64 18.73
CA LEU A 394 6.98 1.89 19.45
C LEU A 394 6.94 1.19 20.82
N THR A 395 7.88 0.27 21.10
CA THR A 395 8.07 -0.32 22.44
C THR A 395 8.99 0.50 23.35
N ARG A 396 9.77 1.45 22.82
CA ARG A 396 10.80 2.18 23.58
C ARG A 396 10.20 3.29 24.45
N SER A 397 10.79 3.48 25.63
CA SER A 397 10.44 4.58 26.55
C SER A 397 10.73 5.95 25.95
N SER A 398 9.82 6.89 26.21
CA SER A 398 9.88 8.27 25.74
C SER A 398 10.97 9.10 26.43
N SER A 399 11.48 10.14 25.75
CA SER A 399 12.14 11.24 26.45
C SER A 399 11.10 12.12 27.14
N LEU A 400 11.29 12.39 28.43
CA LEU A 400 10.51 13.36 29.21
C LEU A 400 11.37 14.60 29.43
N TRP A 401 11.03 15.71 28.76
CA TRP A 401 11.71 16.99 28.92
C TRP A 401 10.99 17.84 29.97
N ASP A 402 11.63 18.07 31.12
CA ASP A 402 11.19 19.05 32.12
C ASP A 402 11.91 20.39 31.88
N ALA A 403 11.16 21.41 31.49
CA ALA A 403 11.66 22.77 31.28
C ALA A 403 12.23 23.43 32.54
N ALA A 404 11.87 22.95 33.75
CA ALA A 404 12.49 23.40 35.00
C ALA A 404 13.86 22.74 35.27
N ASN A 405 14.24 21.71 34.50
CA ASN A 405 15.36 20.82 34.80
C ASN A 405 16.35 20.61 33.64
N VAL A 406 16.43 21.58 32.72
CA VAL A 406 17.33 21.61 31.54
C VAL A 406 18.82 21.44 31.90
N PHE A 407 19.20 21.67 33.16
CA PHE A 407 20.57 21.46 33.67
C PHE A 407 20.78 20.13 34.41
N GLY A 408 19.84 19.18 34.31
CA GLY A 408 20.08 17.79 34.64
C GLY A 408 20.28 17.47 36.13
N LYS A 409 19.42 18.00 37.03
CA LYS A 409 19.26 17.34 38.32
C LYS A 409 18.57 15.98 38.10
N PRO A 410 19.01 14.89 38.73
CA PRO A 410 18.23 13.65 38.72
C PRO A 410 16.82 13.91 39.25
N ILE A 411 15.80 13.49 38.52
CA ILE A 411 14.43 13.42 39.03
C ILE A 411 14.39 12.19 39.93
N GLU A 412 14.18 12.37 41.24
CA GLU A 412 14.08 11.26 42.18
C GLU A 412 12.84 10.41 41.87
N GLY A 413 13.04 9.25 41.26
CA GLY A 413 12.01 8.22 41.08
C GLY A 413 12.03 7.50 39.73
N ASP A 414 12.51 8.16 38.66
CA ASP A 414 12.44 7.59 37.31
C ASP A 414 13.58 6.59 37.06
N LEU A 415 13.26 5.30 37.20
CA LEU A 415 14.18 4.17 36.96
C LEU A 415 14.26 3.79 35.46
N LEU A 416 13.48 4.43 34.59
CA LEU A 416 13.39 4.13 33.16
C LEU A 416 14.17 5.17 32.34
N THR A 417 15.36 4.80 31.87
CA THR A 417 16.12 5.58 30.88
C THR A 417 15.37 5.68 29.55
N THR A 418 15.47 6.81 28.85
CA THR A 418 14.97 7.00 27.47
C THR A 418 15.47 5.90 26.52
N GLY A 419 14.62 5.45 25.59
CA GLY A 419 14.97 4.44 24.58
C GLY A 419 14.95 2.98 25.08
N THR A 420 14.65 2.75 26.36
CA THR A 420 14.55 1.41 26.98
C THR A 420 13.31 0.68 26.46
N PRO A 421 13.43 -0.54 25.91
CA PRO A 421 12.26 -1.31 25.47
C PRO A 421 11.39 -1.71 26.68
N LEU A 422 10.10 -1.35 26.61
CA LEU A 422 9.12 -1.66 27.65
C LEU A 422 8.50 -3.04 27.40
N SER A 423 8.27 -3.81 28.46
CA SER A 423 7.51 -5.08 28.38
C SER A 423 6.01 -4.86 28.19
N SER A 424 5.52 -3.65 28.50
CA SER A 424 4.12 -3.25 28.37
C SER A 424 4.06 -1.78 27.92
N PRO A 425 4.46 -1.49 26.67
CA PRO A 425 4.51 -0.12 26.15
C PRO A 425 3.09 0.46 26.05
N PRO A 426 2.79 1.60 26.70
CA PRO A 426 1.44 2.15 26.73
C PRO A 426 0.84 2.47 25.36
N LEU A 427 1.67 2.74 24.33
CA LEU A 427 1.16 2.90 22.97
C LEU A 427 0.52 1.62 22.44
N ILE A 428 1.21 0.48 22.54
CA ILE A 428 0.69 -0.79 22.02
C ILE A 428 -0.48 -1.29 22.88
N ASP A 429 -0.47 -1.03 24.19
CA ASP A 429 -1.63 -1.28 25.07
C ASP A 429 -2.86 -0.46 24.65
N MET A 430 -2.67 0.84 24.37
CA MET A 430 -3.74 1.72 23.87
C MET A 430 -4.29 1.25 22.51
N ILE A 431 -3.41 0.91 21.55
CA ILE A 431 -3.83 0.39 20.23
C ILE A 431 -4.59 -0.94 20.39
N SER A 432 -4.07 -1.86 21.21
CA SER A 432 -4.59 -3.24 21.27
C SER A 432 -5.91 -3.38 22.01
N ASN A 433 -6.23 -2.44 22.90
CA ASN A 433 -7.49 -2.42 23.66
C ASN A 433 -8.48 -1.38 23.12
N ASP A 434 -8.18 -0.71 22.01
CA ASP A 434 -9.07 0.32 21.44
C ASP A 434 -10.38 -0.30 20.87
N PRO A 435 -11.57 0.18 21.28
CA PRO A 435 -12.84 -0.39 20.81
C PRO A 435 -13.11 -0.25 19.31
N ILE A 436 -12.49 0.73 18.63
CA ILE A 436 -12.59 0.95 17.18
C ILE A 436 -11.61 0.02 16.46
N LEU A 437 -10.36 -0.05 16.95
CA LEU A 437 -9.30 -0.86 16.32
C LEU A 437 -9.40 -2.37 16.62
N ARG A 438 -10.28 -2.80 17.54
CA ARG A 438 -10.46 -4.22 17.92
C ARG A 438 -10.68 -5.21 16.75
N GLY A 439 -11.22 -4.75 15.62
CA GLY A 439 -11.46 -5.57 14.42
C GLY A 439 -10.40 -5.42 13.32
N VAL A 440 -9.38 -4.59 13.55
CA VAL A 440 -8.35 -4.17 12.59
C VAL A 440 -7.14 -5.09 12.72
N LYS A 441 -6.50 -5.45 11.60
CA LYS A 441 -5.31 -6.31 11.59
C LYS A 441 -4.06 -5.49 11.92
N LEU A 442 -3.19 -6.03 12.76
CA LEU A 442 -1.99 -5.34 13.24
C LEU A 442 -0.77 -6.25 13.02
N ILE A 443 0.15 -5.81 12.16
CA ILE A 443 1.37 -6.53 11.79
C ILE A 443 2.58 -5.71 12.24
N ALA A 444 3.48 -6.30 13.01
CA ALA A 444 4.71 -5.65 13.47
C ALA A 444 5.94 -6.09 12.66
N GLU A 445 6.70 -5.14 12.15
CA GLU A 445 8.12 -5.36 11.86
C GLU A 445 8.91 -5.33 13.18
N ALA A 446 9.06 -6.50 13.81
CA ALA A 446 9.56 -6.61 15.18
C ALA A 446 11.11 -6.52 15.27
N TRP A 447 11.69 -5.46 14.70
CA TRP A 447 13.08 -5.02 14.92
C TRP A 447 13.24 -3.50 14.82
N ASP A 448 14.44 -2.97 15.08
CA ASP A 448 14.86 -1.61 14.70
C ASP A 448 16.38 -1.52 14.42
N THR A 449 16.83 -0.46 13.75
CA THR A 449 18.26 -0.30 13.38
C THR A 449 19.16 0.06 14.57
N GLY A 450 18.58 0.30 15.75
CA GLY A 450 19.27 0.32 17.03
C GLY A 450 19.72 -1.05 17.53
N GLY A 451 19.55 -2.11 16.74
CA GLY A 451 19.97 -3.48 17.05
C GLY A 451 19.01 -4.24 17.97
N LEU A 452 17.79 -3.73 18.17
CA LEU A 452 16.73 -4.43 18.89
C LEU A 452 16.01 -5.38 17.94
N TYR A 453 15.82 -6.62 18.38
CA TYR A 453 15.14 -7.67 17.62
C TYR A 453 14.15 -8.39 18.53
N GLN A 454 12.86 -8.29 18.22
CA GLN A 454 11.72 -8.74 19.03
C GLN A 454 10.89 -9.85 18.37
N VAL A 455 11.35 -10.46 17.26
CA VAL A 455 10.58 -11.53 16.58
C VAL A 455 10.45 -12.78 17.45
N GLY A 456 9.20 -13.16 17.74
CA GLY A 456 8.76 -14.14 18.72
C GLY A 456 8.31 -13.52 20.06
N THR A 457 8.65 -12.26 20.33
CA THR A 457 8.51 -11.60 21.64
C THR A 457 7.90 -10.20 21.62
N PHE A 458 7.36 -9.72 20.49
CA PHE A 458 6.72 -8.40 20.43
C PHE A 458 5.50 -8.32 21.39
N PRO A 459 5.30 -7.23 22.15
CA PRO A 459 4.13 -7.05 23.01
C PRO A 459 2.81 -7.09 22.21
N HIS A 460 2.06 -8.20 22.30
CA HIS A 460 1.07 -8.55 21.26
C HIS A 460 -0.40 -8.63 21.68
N TRP A 461 -0.74 -8.61 22.98
CA TRP A 461 -2.13 -8.71 23.51
C TRP A 461 -3.03 -9.82 22.89
N GLY A 462 -2.41 -10.85 22.32
CA GLY A 462 -3.09 -11.92 21.56
C GLY A 462 -3.52 -11.58 20.12
N ILE A 463 -3.36 -10.34 19.65
CA ILE A 463 -3.91 -9.87 18.37
C ILE A 463 -2.87 -9.47 17.30
N TRP A 464 -1.62 -9.15 17.69
CA TRP A 464 -0.59 -8.76 16.73
C TRP A 464 0.06 -9.97 16.04
N SER A 465 0.21 -9.88 14.73
CA SER A 465 1.11 -10.73 13.93
C SER A 465 2.47 -10.05 13.72
N GLU A 466 3.48 -10.79 13.30
CA GLU A 466 4.84 -10.29 13.06
C GLU A 466 5.35 -10.71 11.67
N TRP A 467 6.09 -9.83 11.00
CA TRP A 467 6.93 -10.19 9.85
C TRP A 467 8.02 -11.18 10.28
N ASN A 468 7.91 -12.45 9.86
CA ASN A 468 8.80 -13.51 10.32
C ASN A 468 10.11 -13.56 9.50
N GLY A 469 11.06 -12.67 9.84
CA GLY A 469 12.40 -12.66 9.23
C GLY A 469 13.18 -13.99 9.42
N LYS A 470 12.90 -14.76 10.48
CA LYS A 470 13.50 -16.09 10.68
C LYS A 470 12.98 -17.11 9.67
N TYR A 471 11.69 -17.09 9.34
CA TYR A 471 11.11 -17.90 8.26
C TYR A 471 11.82 -17.60 6.93
N ARG A 472 11.94 -16.32 6.57
CA ARG A 472 12.65 -15.85 5.37
C ARG A 472 14.04 -16.47 5.26
N ASP A 473 14.84 -16.33 6.31
CA ASP A 473 16.25 -16.74 6.28
C ASP A 473 16.42 -18.27 6.32
N VAL A 474 15.64 -18.98 7.13
CA VAL A 474 15.66 -20.45 7.19
C VAL A 474 15.21 -21.06 5.86
N VAL A 475 14.16 -20.54 5.23
CA VAL A 475 13.67 -21.03 3.94
C VAL A 475 14.68 -20.73 2.83
N ARG A 476 15.25 -19.51 2.78
CA ARG A 476 16.35 -19.16 1.87
C ARG A 476 17.54 -20.11 2.00
N GLN A 477 18.00 -20.37 3.23
CA GLN A 477 19.13 -21.26 3.51
C GLN A 477 18.83 -22.73 3.17
N PHE A 478 17.68 -23.28 3.56
CA PHE A 478 17.35 -24.68 3.27
C PHE A 478 17.15 -24.93 1.77
N ILE A 479 16.33 -24.12 1.09
CA ILE A 479 15.97 -24.35 -0.33
C ILE A 479 17.18 -24.21 -1.27
N LYS A 480 18.21 -23.40 -0.94
CA LYS A 480 19.47 -23.38 -1.70
C LYS A 480 20.44 -24.52 -1.37
N GLY A 481 20.09 -25.42 -0.44
CA GLY A 481 20.86 -26.62 -0.12
C GLY A 481 22.00 -26.39 0.87
N THR A 482 21.73 -25.73 1.99
CA THR A 482 22.73 -25.45 3.07
C THR A 482 22.61 -26.42 4.24
N ASP A 483 23.73 -26.76 4.87
CA ASP A 483 23.81 -27.60 6.07
C ASP A 483 23.21 -26.93 7.31
N GLY A 484 22.60 -27.74 8.19
CA GLY A 484 22.07 -27.33 9.50
C GLY A 484 20.58 -26.95 9.53
N PHE A 485 19.91 -26.80 8.38
CA PHE A 485 18.60 -26.13 8.32
C PHE A 485 17.35 -27.03 8.29
N SER A 486 17.46 -28.36 8.16
CA SER A 486 16.27 -29.21 7.96
C SER A 486 15.24 -29.15 9.11
N GLY A 487 15.70 -29.17 10.37
CA GLY A 487 14.83 -29.05 11.54
C GLY A 487 14.14 -27.68 11.63
N ALA A 488 14.89 -26.58 11.46
CA ALA A 488 14.32 -25.23 11.46
C ALA A 488 13.34 -25.01 10.30
N PHE A 489 13.59 -25.63 9.14
CA PHE A 489 12.69 -25.61 7.99
C PHE A 489 11.37 -26.34 8.28
N ALA A 490 11.43 -27.47 9.01
CA ALA A 490 10.25 -28.17 9.51
C ALA A 490 9.44 -27.32 10.52
N GLU A 491 10.11 -26.58 11.41
CA GLU A 491 9.45 -25.61 12.30
C GLU A 491 8.79 -24.45 11.50
N SER A 492 9.45 -23.97 10.45
CA SER A 492 8.92 -22.93 9.55
C SER A 492 7.66 -23.40 8.81
N LEU A 493 7.66 -24.62 8.28
CA LEU A 493 6.47 -25.26 7.68
C LEU A 493 5.30 -25.37 8.67
N CYS A 494 5.58 -25.56 9.96
CA CYS A 494 4.57 -25.58 11.02
C CYS A 494 4.12 -24.19 11.52
N GLY A 495 4.58 -23.09 10.91
CA GLY A 495 4.23 -21.73 11.33
C GLY A 495 5.03 -21.22 12.52
N SER A 496 6.27 -21.69 12.67
CA SER A 496 7.22 -21.30 13.71
C SER A 496 6.69 -21.44 15.16
N PRO A 497 6.29 -22.65 15.60
CA PRO A 497 5.91 -22.90 17.00
C PRO A 497 7.01 -22.52 17.99
N ASN A 498 8.28 -22.70 17.58
CA ASN A 498 9.50 -22.26 18.27
C ASN A 498 9.59 -20.74 18.56
N LEU A 499 8.74 -19.91 17.92
CA LEU A 499 8.65 -18.47 18.15
C LEU A 499 7.34 -18.06 18.82
N TYR A 500 6.24 -18.73 18.47
CA TYR A 500 4.89 -18.24 18.78
C TYR A 500 4.12 -19.11 19.79
N GLN A 501 4.43 -20.40 19.93
CA GLN A 501 3.61 -21.32 20.72
C GLN A 501 3.72 -21.09 22.23
N GLU A 502 4.93 -20.88 22.76
CA GLU A 502 5.14 -20.65 24.20
C GLU A 502 4.52 -19.33 24.68
N GLY A 503 4.53 -18.30 23.83
CA GLY A 503 3.85 -17.01 24.07
C GLY A 503 2.32 -17.05 23.94
N GLY A 504 1.71 -18.24 23.81
CA GLY A 504 0.25 -18.39 23.70
C GLY A 504 -0.34 -17.89 22.38
N ARG A 505 0.49 -17.65 21.36
CA ARG A 505 0.07 -17.25 20.01
C ARG A 505 -0.25 -18.45 19.13
N ARG A 506 -0.63 -18.21 17.87
CA ARG A 506 -1.12 -19.17 16.87
C ARG A 506 -0.26 -19.10 15.60
N PRO A 507 -0.35 -20.07 14.67
CA PRO A 507 0.41 -20.03 13.42
C PRO A 507 0.20 -18.74 12.63
N TRP A 508 -1.03 -18.19 12.61
CA TRP A 508 -1.37 -16.94 11.90
C TRP A 508 -0.79 -15.67 12.53
N ASN A 509 -0.13 -15.75 13.69
CA ASN A 509 0.70 -14.65 14.18
C ASN A 509 2.04 -14.55 13.41
N SER A 510 2.39 -15.56 12.61
CA SER A 510 3.53 -15.53 11.68
C SER A 510 3.10 -15.02 10.30
N VAL A 511 3.60 -13.85 9.89
CA VAL A 511 3.59 -13.43 8.48
C VAL A 511 4.84 -13.98 7.82
N ASN A 512 4.66 -15.03 7.02
CA ASN A 512 5.71 -15.73 6.31
C ASN A 512 5.98 -15.03 4.98
N PHE A 513 7.24 -14.68 4.70
CA PHE A 513 7.64 -14.10 3.42
C PHE A 513 8.99 -14.67 2.96
N VAL A 514 9.20 -14.76 1.65
CA VAL A 514 10.51 -15.17 1.07
C VAL A 514 11.28 -13.94 0.57
N CYS A 515 10.57 -12.95 0.06
CA CYS A 515 11.06 -11.65 -0.43
C CYS A 515 10.06 -10.56 -0.02
N ALA A 516 10.51 -9.31 -0.05
CA ALA A 516 9.72 -8.11 0.21
C ALA A 516 10.18 -6.99 -0.75
N HIS A 517 9.69 -5.78 -0.57
CA HIS A 517 10.25 -4.59 -1.23
C HIS A 517 11.74 -4.41 -0.87
N ASP A 518 12.11 -4.75 0.36
CA ASP A 518 13.49 -4.89 0.83
C ASP A 518 14.16 -6.18 0.34
N GLY A 519 15.41 -6.05 -0.08
CA GLY A 519 16.22 -7.16 -0.57
C GLY A 519 15.96 -7.52 -2.04
N PHE A 520 16.46 -8.69 -2.43
CA PHE A 520 16.21 -9.28 -3.74
C PHE A 520 14.76 -9.68 -3.93
N THR A 521 14.29 -9.56 -5.18
CA THR A 521 13.10 -10.27 -5.69
C THR A 521 13.33 -11.78 -5.71
N LEU A 522 12.27 -12.57 -5.89
CA LEU A 522 12.36 -14.03 -6.03
C LEU A 522 13.21 -14.47 -7.24
N ALA A 523 13.25 -13.69 -8.33
CA ALA A 523 14.11 -13.98 -9.48
C ALA A 523 15.58 -13.61 -9.21
N ASP A 524 15.84 -12.54 -8.45
CA ASP A 524 17.20 -12.10 -8.14
C ASP A 524 17.83 -12.97 -7.03
N LEU A 525 17.03 -13.43 -6.07
CA LEU A 525 17.39 -14.40 -5.03
C LEU A 525 17.99 -15.71 -5.59
N VAL A 526 17.60 -16.09 -6.82
CA VAL A 526 18.12 -17.25 -7.55
C VAL A 526 19.11 -16.89 -8.65
N SER A 527 19.42 -15.60 -8.86
CA SER A 527 20.26 -15.09 -9.94
C SER A 527 21.53 -14.38 -9.50
N TYR A 528 21.61 -13.96 -8.23
CA TYR A 528 22.73 -13.19 -7.69
C TYR A 528 23.18 -13.75 -6.34
N ASN A 529 24.49 -13.80 -6.10
CA ASN A 529 25.07 -14.10 -4.79
C ASN A 529 25.23 -12.82 -3.97
N ASP A 530 25.67 -11.75 -4.61
CA ASP A 530 26.05 -10.47 -3.99
C ASP A 530 25.13 -9.33 -4.49
N LYS A 531 25.01 -8.25 -3.73
CA LYS A 531 24.21 -7.06 -4.11
C LYS A 531 24.94 -6.18 -5.13
N HIS A 532 24.20 -5.61 -6.08
CA HIS A 532 24.69 -4.77 -7.18
C HIS A 532 24.09 -3.35 -7.13
N ASN A 533 24.09 -2.74 -5.95
CA ASN A 533 23.46 -1.46 -5.63
C ASN A 533 24.29 -0.23 -6.05
N LEU A 534 25.32 -0.38 -6.89
CA LEU A 534 26.14 0.74 -7.38
C LEU A 534 25.30 1.86 -8.04
N VAL A 535 24.16 1.50 -8.63
CA VAL A 535 23.17 2.43 -9.21
C VAL A 535 22.47 3.34 -8.19
N ASN A 536 22.56 3.03 -6.89
CA ASN A 536 22.03 3.84 -5.79
C ASN A 536 22.97 5.01 -5.44
N GLY A 537 24.22 5.00 -5.92
CA GLY A 537 25.19 6.08 -5.68
C GLY A 537 25.74 6.15 -4.25
N GLU A 538 25.74 5.02 -3.53
CA GLU A 538 26.30 4.87 -2.17
C GLU A 538 27.45 3.84 -2.13
N ASP A 539 28.16 3.69 -3.24
CA ASP A 539 29.30 2.78 -3.44
C ASP A 539 29.02 1.32 -3.00
N ASN A 540 27.77 0.85 -3.16
CA ASN A 540 27.27 -0.48 -2.78
C ASN A 540 27.28 -0.76 -1.26
N ASN A 541 27.40 0.27 -0.41
CA ASN A 541 27.37 0.12 1.05
C ASN A 541 25.94 -0.17 1.56
N ASP A 542 24.94 0.43 0.93
CA ASP A 542 23.52 0.36 1.25
C ASP A 542 22.89 -1.03 0.97
N GLY A 543 21.82 -1.40 1.69
CA GLY A 543 21.13 -2.69 1.52
C GLY A 543 21.82 -3.91 2.18
N GLU A 544 21.07 -5.01 2.34
CA GLU A 544 21.55 -6.21 3.04
C GLU A 544 22.77 -6.86 2.36
N SER A 545 23.72 -7.34 3.14
CA SER A 545 24.88 -8.10 2.66
C SER A 545 24.64 -9.61 2.69
N HIS A 546 23.95 -10.13 3.71
CA HIS A 546 23.72 -11.55 3.95
C HIS A 546 22.38 -12.03 3.36
N ASN A 547 22.22 -11.84 2.05
CA ASN A 547 20.97 -12.09 1.33
C ASN A 547 20.44 -13.54 1.37
N ASN A 548 21.25 -14.50 1.84
CA ASN A 548 20.94 -15.93 1.88
C ASN A 548 20.59 -16.53 0.49
N SER A 549 21.05 -15.89 -0.59
CA SER A 549 20.74 -16.20 -1.99
C SER A 549 21.65 -17.27 -2.60
N TRP A 550 21.35 -17.68 -3.84
CA TRP A 550 22.28 -18.45 -4.69
C TRP A 550 21.98 -18.26 -6.17
N ASN A 551 22.97 -17.80 -6.95
CA ASN A 551 22.88 -17.52 -8.39
C ASN A 551 22.63 -18.75 -9.31
N CYS A 552 22.47 -19.94 -8.73
CA CYS A 552 22.27 -21.23 -9.40
C CYS A 552 23.43 -21.66 -10.32
N GLY A 553 24.63 -21.09 -10.15
CA GLY A 553 25.89 -21.48 -10.79
C GLY A 553 26.53 -20.43 -11.70
N GLN A 554 25.85 -19.33 -12.01
CA GLN A 554 26.37 -18.20 -12.80
C GLN A 554 25.72 -16.90 -12.31
N GLU A 555 26.45 -15.79 -12.22
CA GLU A 555 25.91 -14.50 -11.74
C GLU A 555 25.09 -13.78 -12.83
N GLY A 556 23.97 -13.18 -12.44
CA GLY A 556 23.14 -12.32 -13.28
C GLY A 556 22.23 -13.04 -14.28
N GLU A 557 21.44 -12.27 -15.03
CA GLU A 557 20.43 -12.78 -15.98
C GLU A 557 21.01 -13.60 -17.15
N PHE A 558 22.26 -13.37 -17.55
CA PHE A 558 22.88 -13.94 -18.74
C PHE A 558 23.47 -15.35 -18.53
N ALA A 559 22.67 -16.23 -17.93
CA ALA A 559 23.05 -17.61 -17.63
C ALA A 559 22.66 -18.64 -18.72
N GLY A 560 23.34 -19.79 -18.72
CA GLY A 560 23.10 -20.91 -19.62
C GLY A 560 21.77 -21.65 -19.36
N ILE A 561 21.34 -22.48 -20.32
CA ILE A 561 20.02 -23.15 -20.31
C ILE A 561 19.83 -24.05 -19.07
N SER A 562 20.90 -24.72 -18.60
CA SER A 562 20.88 -25.52 -17.37
C SER A 562 20.60 -24.68 -16.12
N VAL A 563 21.30 -23.55 -15.96
CA VAL A 563 21.12 -22.60 -14.87
C VAL A 563 19.73 -21.98 -14.92
N LYS A 564 19.28 -21.51 -16.09
CA LYS A 564 17.93 -20.93 -16.25
C LYS A 564 16.81 -21.92 -15.94
N ARG A 565 16.99 -23.22 -16.24
CA ARG A 565 16.07 -24.28 -15.80
C ARG A 565 16.10 -24.45 -14.28
N LEU A 566 17.28 -24.47 -13.65
CA LEU A 566 17.40 -24.59 -12.20
C LEU A 566 16.76 -23.39 -11.47
N ARG A 567 16.97 -22.15 -11.93
CA ARG A 567 16.30 -20.95 -11.40
C ARG A 567 14.78 -21.06 -11.45
N LYS A 568 14.22 -21.46 -12.59
CA LYS A 568 12.77 -21.70 -12.73
C LYS A 568 12.22 -22.81 -11.82
N ARG A 569 13.06 -23.74 -11.35
CA ARG A 569 12.69 -24.69 -10.27
C ARG A 569 12.80 -24.05 -8.90
N GLN A 570 13.89 -23.35 -8.59
CA GLN A 570 14.09 -22.72 -7.28
C GLN A 570 13.00 -21.69 -6.96
N MET A 571 12.58 -20.86 -7.93
CA MET A 571 11.44 -19.95 -7.78
C MET A 571 10.15 -20.71 -7.40
N ARG A 572 9.88 -21.85 -8.06
CA ARG A 572 8.74 -22.74 -7.72
C ARG A 572 8.92 -23.41 -6.36
N ASN A 573 10.12 -23.84 -5.98
CA ASN A 573 10.40 -24.48 -4.68
C ASN A 573 10.13 -23.51 -3.53
N PHE A 574 10.55 -22.24 -3.68
CA PHE A 574 10.22 -21.15 -2.77
C PHE A 574 8.71 -20.86 -2.71
N PHE A 575 8.05 -20.75 -3.86
CA PHE A 575 6.60 -20.48 -3.90
C PHE A 575 5.77 -21.62 -3.30
N VAL A 576 6.15 -22.89 -3.56
CA VAL A 576 5.55 -24.06 -2.91
C VAL A 576 5.74 -24.01 -1.40
N CYS A 577 6.95 -23.74 -0.91
CA CYS A 577 7.21 -23.61 0.53
C CYS A 577 6.34 -22.52 1.18
N LEU A 578 6.24 -21.35 0.56
CA LEU A 578 5.39 -20.25 1.02
C LEU A 578 3.91 -20.66 1.07
N MET A 579 3.39 -21.31 0.02
CA MET A 579 1.97 -21.68 -0.07
C MET A 579 1.58 -22.88 0.80
N VAL A 580 2.51 -23.76 1.20
CA VAL A 580 2.22 -24.95 2.03
C VAL A 580 2.64 -24.84 3.49
N SER A 581 3.23 -23.72 3.91
CA SER A 581 3.52 -23.45 5.32
C SER A 581 2.27 -22.99 6.07
N GLN A 582 2.18 -23.30 7.36
CA GLN A 582 1.20 -22.68 8.26
C GLN A 582 1.58 -21.22 8.56
N GLY A 583 0.60 -20.37 8.84
CA GLY A 583 0.77 -18.93 8.98
C GLY A 583 0.20 -18.15 7.80
N ILE A 584 0.57 -16.88 7.67
CA ILE A 584 0.06 -15.98 6.62
C ILE A 584 1.14 -15.79 5.55
N PRO A 585 0.99 -16.30 4.32
CA PRO A 585 1.94 -16.01 3.25
C PRO A 585 1.80 -14.58 2.74
N MET A 586 2.93 -13.91 2.55
CA MET A 586 3.06 -12.62 1.88
C MET A 586 3.93 -12.77 0.61
N LEU A 587 3.45 -12.20 -0.50
CA LEU A 587 4.15 -12.10 -1.78
C LEU A 587 4.60 -10.65 -1.99
N TYR A 588 5.77 -10.44 -2.60
CA TYR A 588 6.18 -9.15 -3.12
C TYR A 588 5.69 -8.93 -4.56
N MET A 589 5.30 -7.70 -4.88
CA MET A 589 4.82 -7.27 -6.19
C MET A 589 5.74 -7.69 -7.36
N GLY A 590 5.23 -8.57 -8.22
CA GLY A 590 5.90 -9.02 -9.44
C GLY A 590 6.74 -10.29 -9.27
N ASP A 591 6.90 -10.82 -8.05
CA ASP A 591 7.56 -12.11 -7.86
C ASP A 591 6.84 -13.24 -8.59
N GLU A 592 5.51 -13.16 -8.75
CA GLU A 592 4.67 -14.17 -9.40
C GLU A 592 4.90 -14.35 -10.92
N TYR A 593 5.55 -13.37 -11.59
CA TYR A 593 6.08 -13.55 -12.95
C TYR A 593 7.61 -13.65 -12.99
N GLY A 594 8.29 -13.39 -11.87
CA GLY A 594 9.75 -13.33 -11.79
C GLY A 594 10.33 -11.97 -12.15
N HIS A 595 9.80 -10.90 -11.54
CA HIS A 595 10.38 -9.55 -11.62
C HIS A 595 11.85 -9.52 -11.17
N THR A 596 12.66 -8.65 -11.77
CA THR A 596 14.08 -8.50 -11.46
C THR A 596 14.41 -7.02 -11.26
N LYS A 597 15.25 -6.73 -10.27
CA LYS A 597 15.85 -5.42 -10.00
C LYS A 597 17.27 -5.34 -10.58
N GLY A 598 17.67 -6.31 -11.42
CA GLY A 598 19.02 -6.43 -11.96
C GLY A 598 20.08 -6.80 -10.92
N GLY A 599 19.68 -7.34 -9.76
CA GLY A 599 20.58 -7.58 -8.62
C GLY A 599 20.73 -6.39 -7.68
N ASN A 600 19.97 -5.30 -7.85
CA ASN A 600 19.81 -4.26 -6.83
C ASN A 600 18.89 -4.79 -5.72
N ASN A 601 19.39 -4.88 -4.48
CA ASN A 601 18.63 -5.39 -3.33
C ASN A 601 18.09 -4.28 -2.40
N ASN A 602 18.22 -3.01 -2.80
CA ASN A 602 17.71 -1.85 -2.07
C ASN A 602 17.27 -0.79 -3.08
N SER A 603 16.17 -1.03 -3.78
CA SER A 603 15.74 -0.18 -4.91
C SER A 603 15.04 1.13 -4.48
N TYR A 604 15.24 1.57 -3.23
CA TYR A 604 14.51 2.67 -2.58
C TYR A 604 14.48 3.99 -3.35
N CYS A 605 15.54 4.29 -4.10
CA CYS A 605 15.75 5.59 -4.72
C CYS A 605 15.29 5.72 -6.19
N HIS A 606 14.59 4.72 -6.75
CA HIS A 606 14.36 4.61 -8.21
C HIS A 606 12.89 4.71 -8.65
N ASP A 607 12.50 5.86 -9.24
CA ASP A 607 11.25 6.00 -10.00
C ASP A 607 11.43 5.55 -11.46
N ASN A 608 11.80 4.27 -11.66
CA ASN A 608 12.05 3.69 -12.98
C ASN A 608 11.68 2.19 -13.04
N TYR A 609 12.00 1.53 -14.17
CA TYR A 609 11.64 0.14 -14.45
C TYR A 609 12.13 -0.91 -13.42
N ILE A 610 13.08 -0.56 -12.55
CA ILE A 610 13.55 -1.43 -11.45
C ILE A 610 12.41 -1.70 -10.45
N ASN A 611 11.55 -0.71 -10.20
CA ASN A 611 10.42 -0.81 -9.27
C ASN A 611 9.04 -0.89 -9.96
N TYR A 612 8.97 -0.78 -11.28
CA TYR A 612 7.69 -0.80 -11.99
C TYR A 612 7.27 -2.24 -12.35
N PHE A 613 6.00 -2.55 -12.09
CA PHE A 613 5.39 -3.82 -12.47
C PHE A 613 5.35 -3.96 -13.99
N ARG A 614 5.89 -5.07 -14.49
CA ARG A 614 6.06 -5.35 -15.91
C ARG A 614 4.92 -6.23 -16.42
N TRP A 615 3.78 -5.59 -16.70
CA TRP A 615 2.60 -6.24 -17.29
C TRP A 615 2.90 -7.03 -18.57
N ASP A 616 3.86 -6.55 -19.36
CA ASP A 616 4.41 -7.27 -20.53
C ASP A 616 5.11 -8.58 -20.14
N LYS A 617 5.82 -8.63 -19.02
CA LYS A 617 6.51 -9.82 -18.51
C LYS A 617 5.60 -10.75 -17.73
N LYS A 618 4.61 -10.22 -17.01
CA LYS A 618 3.47 -10.99 -16.49
C LYS A 618 2.76 -11.74 -17.62
N GLU A 619 2.56 -11.10 -18.77
CA GLU A 619 1.87 -11.72 -19.90
C GLU A 619 2.75 -12.72 -20.68
N GLU A 620 4.06 -12.47 -20.82
CA GLU A 620 5.02 -13.47 -21.29
C GLU A 620 5.08 -14.71 -20.37
N SER A 621 4.89 -14.53 -19.06
CA SER A 621 4.91 -15.61 -18.04
C SER A 621 3.55 -16.29 -17.83
N SER A 622 2.48 -15.79 -18.48
CA SER A 622 1.08 -16.19 -18.27
C SER A 622 0.83 -17.70 -18.30
N SER A 623 1.53 -18.43 -19.16
CA SER A 623 1.40 -19.89 -19.37
C SER A 623 2.47 -20.73 -18.66
N ASP A 624 3.40 -20.09 -17.95
CA ASP A 624 4.54 -20.72 -17.26
C ASP A 624 4.49 -20.45 -15.75
N PHE A 625 5.28 -19.49 -15.24
CA PHE A 625 5.41 -19.30 -13.79
C PHE A 625 4.21 -18.58 -13.17
N TYR A 626 3.56 -17.66 -13.89
CA TYR A 626 2.33 -17.02 -13.42
C TYR A 626 1.21 -18.05 -13.22
N ARG A 627 0.97 -18.93 -14.22
CA ARG A 627 0.03 -20.06 -14.10
C ARG A 627 0.33 -20.90 -12.87
N PHE A 628 1.60 -21.23 -12.63
CA PHE A 628 2.00 -22.03 -11.46
C PHE A 628 1.62 -21.31 -10.15
N CYS A 629 1.89 -20.01 -10.05
CA CYS A 629 1.55 -19.21 -8.88
C CYS A 629 0.03 -19.15 -8.63
N SER A 630 -0.77 -18.80 -9.65
CA SER A 630 -2.24 -18.74 -9.56
C SER A 630 -2.90 -20.10 -9.22
N LEU A 631 -2.29 -21.21 -9.64
CA LEU A 631 -2.77 -22.55 -9.27
C LEU A 631 -2.37 -22.94 -7.84
N MET A 632 -1.19 -22.50 -7.37
CA MET A 632 -0.71 -22.75 -6.01
C MET A 632 -1.44 -21.92 -4.94
N THR A 633 -1.76 -20.65 -5.20
CA THR A 633 -2.61 -19.81 -4.32
C THR A 633 -4.02 -20.37 -4.23
N LYS A 634 -4.62 -20.74 -5.37
CA LYS A 634 -5.91 -21.44 -5.42
C LYS A 634 -5.87 -22.76 -4.64
N PHE A 635 -4.82 -23.57 -4.82
CA PHE A 635 -4.65 -24.80 -4.05
C PHE A 635 -4.61 -24.55 -2.54
N ARG A 636 -3.93 -23.50 -2.08
CA ARG A 636 -3.91 -23.11 -0.67
C ARG A 636 -5.32 -22.80 -0.15
N HIS A 637 -6.09 -21.96 -0.85
CA HIS A 637 -7.48 -21.64 -0.48
C HIS A 637 -8.42 -22.85 -0.47
N GLU A 638 -8.15 -23.87 -1.30
CA GLU A 638 -8.91 -25.12 -1.34
C GLU A 638 -8.45 -26.20 -0.33
N CYS A 639 -7.46 -25.91 0.52
CA CYS A 639 -6.82 -26.90 1.40
C CYS A 639 -6.89 -26.44 2.87
N GLU A 640 -7.97 -26.81 3.57
CA GLU A 640 -8.25 -26.40 4.96
C GLU A 640 -7.09 -26.70 5.92
N SER A 641 -6.35 -27.78 5.68
CA SER A 641 -5.18 -28.15 6.48
C SER A 641 -4.00 -27.17 6.37
N LEU A 642 -3.94 -26.28 5.38
CA LEU A 642 -2.87 -25.27 5.24
C LEU A 642 -3.18 -23.94 5.98
N GLY A 643 -4.40 -23.80 6.51
CA GLY A 643 -4.86 -22.64 7.26
C GLY A 643 -5.36 -23.01 8.66
N LEU A 644 -4.55 -23.71 9.46
CA LEU A 644 -4.95 -24.17 10.79
C LEU A 644 -5.07 -23.02 11.80
N SER A 645 -6.05 -23.14 12.71
CA SER A 645 -6.23 -22.21 13.84
C SER A 645 -5.19 -22.39 14.96
N ASP A 646 -4.62 -23.59 15.05
CA ASP A 646 -3.66 -24.06 16.06
C ASP A 646 -2.50 -24.79 15.37
N PHE A 647 -1.36 -24.95 16.06
CA PHE A 647 -0.19 -25.65 15.50
C PHE A 647 -0.50 -27.13 15.18
N PRO A 648 0.05 -27.69 14.09
CA PRO A 648 -0.23 -29.07 13.69
C PRO A 648 0.30 -30.08 14.73
N THR A 649 -0.55 -31.05 15.10
CA THR A 649 -0.19 -32.16 15.99
C THR A 649 0.34 -33.36 15.19
N ALA A 650 1.00 -34.31 15.88
CA ALA A 650 1.48 -35.56 15.28
C ALA A 650 0.36 -36.48 14.73
N GLU A 651 -0.90 -36.23 15.10
CA GLU A 651 -2.07 -36.89 14.51
C GLU A 651 -2.42 -36.31 13.13
N ARG A 652 -2.14 -35.02 12.91
CA ARG A 652 -2.50 -34.28 11.70
C ARG A 652 -1.35 -34.07 10.72
N LEU A 653 -0.10 -34.06 11.20
CA LEU A 653 1.13 -33.96 10.40
C LEU A 653 2.08 -35.09 10.79
N GLN A 654 2.60 -35.83 9.79
CA GLN A 654 3.58 -36.90 9.99
C GLN A 654 4.85 -36.61 9.19
N TRP A 655 6.03 -36.66 9.81
CA TRP A 655 7.30 -36.41 9.11
C TRP A 655 7.89 -37.68 8.48
N HIS A 656 8.45 -37.55 7.27
CA HIS A 656 9.10 -38.62 6.52
C HIS A 656 10.46 -38.15 5.99
N GLY A 657 11.33 -39.11 5.67
CA GLY A 657 12.55 -38.88 4.89
C GLY A 657 12.43 -39.59 3.55
N HIS A 658 13.56 -40.09 3.04
CA HIS A 658 13.59 -41.03 1.92
C HIS A 658 12.77 -42.32 2.18
N LEU A 659 12.47 -42.61 3.45
CA LEU A 659 11.58 -43.67 3.91
C LEU A 659 10.47 -43.11 4.83
N PRO A 660 9.27 -43.72 4.87
CA PRO A 660 8.19 -43.27 5.74
C PRO A 660 8.54 -43.32 7.23
N GLY A 661 8.14 -42.29 8.00
CA GLY A 661 8.35 -42.22 9.45
C GLY A 661 9.82 -42.10 9.87
N LYS A 662 10.73 -41.81 8.93
CA LYS A 662 12.19 -41.70 9.15
C LYS A 662 12.74 -40.39 8.55
N PRO A 663 12.33 -39.22 9.07
CA PRO A 663 12.91 -37.93 8.66
C PRO A 663 14.38 -37.83 9.04
N ASP A 664 15.12 -36.96 8.34
CA ASP A 664 16.53 -36.71 8.57
C ASP A 664 16.75 -35.28 9.11
N TRP A 665 17.00 -35.20 10.41
CA TRP A 665 17.32 -33.96 11.14
C TRP A 665 18.82 -33.78 11.38
N SER A 666 19.68 -34.52 10.66
CA SER A 666 21.13 -34.32 10.73
C SER A 666 21.56 -33.02 10.04
N GLU A 667 22.72 -32.50 10.44
CA GLU A 667 23.34 -31.30 9.87
C GLU A 667 23.49 -31.38 8.35
N ASN A 668 23.83 -32.55 7.81
CA ASN A 668 24.02 -32.78 6.38
C ASN A 668 22.71 -33.05 5.61
N SER A 669 21.54 -33.00 6.27
CA SER A 669 20.25 -33.27 5.64
C SER A 669 19.94 -32.26 4.53
N ARG A 670 19.28 -32.75 3.48
CA ARG A 670 18.79 -31.97 2.32
C ARG A 670 17.38 -32.34 1.90
N PHE A 671 16.68 -33.08 2.76
CA PHE A 671 15.38 -33.65 2.43
C PHE A 671 14.43 -33.52 3.61
N VAL A 672 13.30 -32.85 3.38
CA VAL A 672 12.20 -32.74 4.35
C VAL A 672 10.90 -33.08 3.64
N ALA A 673 10.13 -34.01 4.20
CA ALA A 673 8.82 -34.38 3.72
C ALA A 673 7.83 -34.63 4.86
N TYR A 674 6.55 -34.39 4.60
CA TYR A 674 5.47 -34.69 5.52
C TYR A 674 4.23 -35.19 4.78
N THR A 675 3.38 -35.98 5.45
CA THR A 675 1.95 -35.99 5.12
C THR A 675 1.17 -35.07 6.05
N MET A 676 0.03 -34.60 5.55
CA MET A 676 -0.91 -33.79 6.30
C MET A 676 -2.36 -34.20 6.00
N VAL A 677 -3.17 -34.35 7.05
CA VAL A 677 -4.58 -34.75 6.95
C VAL A 677 -5.46 -33.53 6.70
N ASP A 678 -6.29 -33.60 5.65
CA ASP A 678 -7.11 -32.49 5.14
C ASP A 678 -8.59 -32.90 5.06
N SER A 679 -9.50 -32.09 5.59
CA SER A 679 -10.93 -32.44 5.60
C SER A 679 -11.62 -32.40 4.24
N VAL A 680 -11.02 -31.76 3.24
CA VAL A 680 -11.54 -31.60 1.88
C VAL A 680 -10.82 -32.53 0.88
N ARG A 681 -9.49 -32.66 1.04
CA ARG A 681 -8.58 -33.37 0.12
C ARG A 681 -8.07 -34.71 0.67
N GLY A 682 -8.49 -35.11 1.87
CA GLY A 682 -8.17 -36.40 2.51
C GLY A 682 -6.79 -36.41 3.16
N GLU A 683 -5.75 -36.68 2.38
CA GLU A 683 -4.36 -36.57 2.83
C GLU A 683 -3.48 -36.09 1.68
N ILE A 684 -2.54 -35.20 1.99
CA ILE A 684 -1.53 -34.71 1.03
C ILE A 684 -0.14 -35.15 1.49
N TYR A 685 0.75 -35.47 0.55
CA TYR A 685 2.17 -35.73 0.79
C TYR A 685 2.97 -34.61 0.13
N ILE A 686 3.84 -33.95 0.89
CA ILE A 686 4.65 -32.81 0.44
C ILE A 686 6.12 -33.14 0.73
N ALA A 687 6.99 -32.92 -0.25
CA ALA A 687 8.43 -33.15 -0.08
C ALA A 687 9.28 -32.10 -0.80
N PHE A 688 10.39 -31.73 -0.16
CA PHE A 688 11.41 -30.82 -0.66
C PHE A 688 12.75 -31.53 -0.74
N ASN A 689 13.28 -31.74 -1.95
CA ASN A 689 14.66 -32.17 -2.16
C ASN A 689 15.54 -30.96 -2.49
N ALA A 690 16.25 -30.46 -1.49
CA ALA A 690 17.25 -29.40 -1.62
C ALA A 690 18.66 -29.95 -1.93
N SER A 691 18.77 -31.22 -2.32
CA SER A 691 20.05 -31.84 -2.70
C SER A 691 20.42 -31.52 -4.15
N HIS A 692 21.73 -31.48 -4.40
CA HIS A 692 22.30 -31.47 -5.75
C HIS A 692 22.16 -32.82 -6.47
N LEU A 693 21.73 -33.89 -5.76
CA LEU A 693 21.45 -35.21 -6.30
C LEU A 693 19.92 -35.44 -6.46
N PRO A 694 19.48 -36.16 -7.51
CA PRO A 694 18.13 -36.71 -7.56
C PRO A 694 17.98 -37.85 -6.55
N VAL A 695 16.75 -38.12 -6.11
CA VAL A 695 16.43 -39.15 -5.11
C VAL A 695 15.17 -39.90 -5.51
N THR A 696 15.04 -41.16 -5.09
CA THR A 696 13.77 -41.88 -5.14
C THR A 696 13.27 -42.04 -3.71
N VAL A 697 12.08 -41.53 -3.43
CA VAL A 697 11.46 -41.60 -2.09
C VAL A 697 10.47 -42.75 -2.04
N VAL A 698 10.39 -43.43 -0.88
CA VAL A 698 9.34 -44.40 -0.59
C VAL A 698 8.19 -43.64 0.09
N LEU A 699 7.00 -43.72 -0.50
CA LEU A 699 5.78 -43.07 -0.03
C LEU A 699 5.14 -43.87 1.12
N PRO A 700 4.45 -43.21 2.06
CA PRO A 700 3.74 -43.91 3.13
C PRO A 700 2.55 -44.70 2.56
N GLU A 701 2.50 -46.00 2.86
CA GLU A 701 1.39 -46.87 2.44
C GLU A 701 0.07 -46.48 3.11
N ARG A 702 -1.02 -46.59 2.35
CA ARG A 702 -2.41 -46.31 2.76
C ARG A 702 -3.33 -47.37 2.14
N PRO A 703 -3.68 -48.46 2.86
CA PRO A 703 -4.44 -49.57 2.28
C PRO A 703 -5.79 -49.14 1.68
N GLY A 704 -6.03 -49.46 0.40
CA GLY A 704 -7.21 -49.04 -0.36
C GLY A 704 -7.10 -47.66 -1.01
N TYR A 705 -5.93 -47.03 -0.96
CA TYR A 705 -5.65 -45.72 -1.55
C TYR A 705 -4.31 -45.72 -2.29
N ARG A 706 -4.12 -44.73 -3.16
CA ARG A 706 -2.89 -44.49 -3.91
C ARG A 706 -2.53 -42.99 -3.89
N TRP A 707 -1.26 -42.67 -4.10
CA TRP A 707 -0.82 -41.30 -4.26
C TRP A 707 -0.91 -40.87 -5.73
N GLU A 708 -1.56 -39.73 -6.00
CA GLU A 708 -1.58 -39.09 -7.33
C GLU A 708 -0.75 -37.78 -7.34
N PRO A 709 0.06 -37.53 -8.38
CA PRO A 709 0.83 -36.30 -8.48
C PRO A 709 -0.08 -35.10 -8.78
N LEU A 710 0.14 -34.00 -8.04
CA LEU A 710 -0.49 -32.71 -8.26
C LEU A 710 0.53 -31.65 -8.67
N VAL A 711 1.69 -31.61 -7.99
CA VAL A 711 2.78 -30.66 -8.26
C VAL A 711 4.10 -31.41 -8.37
N ASP A 712 4.91 -31.06 -9.37
CA ASP A 712 6.32 -31.45 -9.45
C ASP A 712 7.13 -30.37 -10.16
N THR A 713 7.91 -29.61 -9.39
CA THR A 713 8.71 -28.50 -9.91
C THR A 713 9.87 -28.95 -10.81
N SER A 714 10.14 -30.25 -10.94
CA SER A 714 11.09 -30.79 -11.92
C SER A 714 10.58 -30.76 -13.36
N LYS A 715 9.26 -30.63 -13.57
CA LYS A 715 8.62 -30.69 -14.89
C LYS A 715 8.49 -29.30 -15.53
N PRO A 716 8.45 -29.22 -16.88
CA PRO A 716 8.11 -27.97 -17.57
C PRO A 716 6.62 -27.68 -17.43
N ALA A 717 6.24 -26.41 -17.41
CA ALA A 717 4.85 -26.01 -17.57
C ALA A 717 4.26 -26.55 -18.89
N PRO A 718 2.98 -26.96 -18.92
CA PRO A 718 2.00 -26.92 -17.83
C PRO A 718 2.04 -28.12 -16.86
N PHE A 719 2.95 -29.09 -17.05
CA PHE A 719 3.01 -30.34 -16.29
C PHE A 719 3.67 -30.22 -14.90
N ASP A 720 4.12 -29.03 -14.54
CA ASP A 720 4.57 -28.65 -13.21
C ASP A 720 3.44 -28.60 -12.16
N PHE A 721 2.21 -28.33 -12.62
CA PHE A 721 0.98 -28.41 -11.84
C PHE A 721 -0.10 -29.14 -12.66
N LEU A 722 -0.51 -30.33 -12.23
CA LEU A 722 -1.45 -31.21 -12.93
C LEU A 722 -2.92 -30.88 -12.59
N SER A 723 -3.33 -29.67 -13.00
CA SER A 723 -4.69 -29.15 -12.81
C SER A 723 -5.75 -29.96 -13.58
N SER A 724 -7.00 -29.96 -13.11
CA SER A 724 -8.09 -30.81 -13.63
C SER A 724 -8.56 -30.47 -15.04
N ASP A 725 -8.21 -29.28 -15.53
CA ASP A 725 -8.50 -28.75 -16.86
C ASP A 725 -7.42 -29.10 -17.90
N LEU A 726 -6.27 -29.65 -17.49
CA LEU A 726 -5.14 -29.96 -18.36
C LEU A 726 -5.46 -31.16 -19.29
N PRO A 727 -5.52 -30.99 -20.63
CA PRO A 727 -6.01 -32.05 -21.53
C PRO A 727 -5.18 -33.35 -21.53
N GLU A 728 -3.90 -33.27 -21.17
CA GLU A 728 -2.99 -34.43 -21.10
C GLU A 728 -2.74 -34.93 -19.67
N ARG A 729 -3.52 -34.47 -18.66
CA ARG A 729 -3.34 -34.85 -17.24
C ARG A 729 -3.19 -36.36 -17.06
N ASP A 730 -4.12 -37.15 -17.58
CA ASP A 730 -4.13 -38.61 -17.37
C ASP A 730 -2.96 -39.32 -18.08
N VAL A 731 -2.40 -38.71 -19.13
CA VAL A 731 -1.19 -39.21 -19.81
C VAL A 731 0.03 -38.90 -18.94
N ALA A 732 0.12 -37.70 -18.37
CA ALA A 732 1.18 -37.30 -17.45
C ALA A 732 1.17 -38.13 -16.16
N VAL A 733 -0.01 -38.36 -15.54
CA VAL A 733 -0.15 -39.23 -14.35
C VAL A 733 0.32 -40.66 -14.67
N LYS A 734 -0.04 -41.21 -15.84
CA LYS A 734 0.38 -42.57 -16.27
C LYS A 734 1.89 -42.72 -16.46
N GLN A 735 2.66 -41.64 -16.67
CA GLN A 735 4.13 -41.71 -16.73
C GLN A 735 4.74 -42.11 -15.37
N TYR A 736 4.03 -41.88 -14.25
CA TYR A 736 4.47 -42.25 -12.92
C TYR A 736 3.93 -43.61 -12.44
N ALA A 737 2.99 -44.24 -13.16
CA ALA A 737 2.25 -45.41 -12.69
C ALA A 737 3.18 -46.49 -12.10
N GLN A 738 4.19 -46.95 -12.86
CA GLN A 738 5.14 -47.97 -12.40
C GLN A 738 5.88 -47.64 -11.08
N PHE A 739 6.09 -46.35 -10.79
CA PHE A 739 6.64 -45.90 -9.50
C PHE A 739 5.57 -45.89 -8.41
N LEU A 740 4.40 -45.31 -8.69
CA LEU A 740 3.28 -45.18 -7.74
C LEU A 740 2.69 -46.54 -7.34
N ASP A 741 2.56 -47.47 -8.30
CA ASP A 741 2.20 -48.88 -8.11
C ASP A 741 3.18 -49.60 -7.15
N SER A 742 4.40 -49.08 -7.01
CA SER A 742 5.45 -49.55 -6.10
C SER A 742 5.59 -48.70 -4.83
N ASN A 743 4.70 -47.74 -4.59
CA ASN A 743 4.81 -46.68 -3.58
C ASN A 743 6.16 -45.92 -3.61
N LEU A 744 6.66 -45.62 -4.81
CA LEU A 744 7.87 -44.82 -5.06
C LEU A 744 7.54 -43.50 -5.75
N TYR A 745 8.40 -42.49 -5.55
CA TYR A 745 8.41 -41.30 -6.41
C TYR A 745 9.84 -40.83 -6.74
N PRO A 746 10.19 -40.61 -8.03
CA PRO A 746 11.49 -40.06 -8.43
C PRO A 746 11.48 -38.53 -8.40
N MET A 747 12.26 -37.93 -7.49
CA MET A 747 12.47 -36.48 -7.40
C MET A 747 13.81 -36.07 -8.03
N LEU A 748 13.84 -34.92 -8.69
CA LEU A 748 15.06 -34.35 -9.26
C LEU A 748 15.89 -33.66 -8.16
N SER A 749 17.14 -33.32 -8.47
CA SER A 749 17.90 -32.37 -7.65
C SER A 749 17.22 -30.99 -7.64
N TYR A 750 17.17 -30.33 -6.49
CA TYR A 750 16.49 -29.04 -6.32
C TYR A 750 15.06 -29.04 -6.89
N SER A 751 14.18 -29.86 -6.31
CA SER A 751 12.75 -29.92 -6.68
C SER A 751 11.84 -30.22 -5.49
N SER A 752 10.61 -29.75 -5.58
CA SER A 752 9.52 -29.94 -4.62
C SER A 752 8.35 -30.66 -5.29
N ILE A 753 7.65 -31.50 -4.53
CA ILE A 753 6.44 -32.21 -5.00
C ILE A 753 5.28 -32.06 -4.03
N ILE A 754 4.06 -32.12 -4.56
CA ILE A 754 2.82 -32.32 -3.82
C ILE A 754 2.07 -33.48 -4.48
N LEU A 755 1.75 -34.50 -3.69
CA LEU A 755 0.88 -35.61 -4.07
C LEU A 755 -0.41 -35.53 -3.24
N SER A 756 -1.53 -35.97 -3.80
CA SER A 756 -2.81 -36.11 -3.11
C SER A 756 -3.22 -37.58 -3.03
N LEU A 757 -3.80 -38.01 -1.92
CA LEU A 757 -4.27 -39.37 -1.73
C LEU A 757 -5.63 -39.57 -2.41
N SER A 758 -5.73 -40.51 -3.35
CA SER A 758 -7.00 -40.89 -4.00
C SER A 758 -7.39 -42.34 -3.66
N PRO A 759 -8.69 -42.69 -3.58
CA PRO A 759 -9.12 -44.08 -3.42
C PRO A 759 -8.63 -44.92 -4.59
N ASP A 760 -8.11 -46.13 -4.32
CA ASP A 760 -7.66 -47.00 -5.39
C ASP A 760 -8.85 -47.68 -6.07
N THR A 761 -9.13 -47.29 -7.31
CA THR A 761 -10.21 -47.84 -8.13
C THR A 761 -9.78 -49.06 -8.95
N SER A 762 -8.65 -49.67 -8.63
CA SER A 762 -7.99 -50.73 -9.43
C SER A 762 -8.37 -52.16 -8.99
N GLY A 763 -9.60 -52.35 -8.49
CA GLY A 763 -10.12 -53.63 -7.96
C GLY A 763 -10.88 -54.50 -8.96
#